data_AF-A0A6B3MEQ1-F1
#
_entry.id   AF-A0A6B3MEQ1-F1
#
_cell.length_a   1.000
_cell.length_b   1.000
_cell.length_c   1.000
_cell.angle_alpha   90.00
_cell.angle_beta   90.00
_cell.angle_gamma   90.00
#
_symmetry.space_group_name_H-M   'P 1'
#
loop_
_entity.id
_entity.type
_entity.pdbx_description
1 polymer ?
#
loop_
_entity_poly.entity_id
_entity_poly.type
_entity_poly.pdbx_seq_one_letter_code
_entity_poly.pdbx_strand_id
1 'polypeptide(L)'
;MFIKHSSLTLRIAMNGRILPDKIENSHLDEANQAQQQGIPVAQEVIYDFFLNLTKITTPETVLMEFEQLFFCGYATDSSEVVNAVYAIILNNNEEDFKNTLKRVCYILVNNWHLGRQDKYIQELIRVLSNVKINSHTLSRSLNRLQIWIVNFVKSDDYQELKLYALPNKSNNLGDWSHRYASYLLVPQYLNSENPLEQRELARNLSKRLKEKFKFELAMYTVRCDSPTLKEDKPTLKKNLNPTIFGDVVIRLIKNIVAKDILFGYENYAHIFTQQTKDLKYRDFKQNLNKYLIFSVKHEQFLTILNTTLSEKINSLYESYNQEILNVDLLLRTCRKLISFLTTEDRREPSLLFILLLNQESPLTLAITLLKIILICKYVRSHLEICLAQLIRYYENYPEQECQWFIHFLETFNIVLAIYTENVQYNLVKVRDSDHQSIIDLNAYRIFPQLKGIEMRGADLSGTDLRHNNLSDADLRGANLSSADLTQANLSLAKLGRANLSSAMLNTAQLSVADLNSADLSGASLKNADLRRANLRQASLSGASLIAAKLHSANLQHANLNSATLCSADLNCSDLSETNLIGANLSDADLRRSNLSNANLTDANLSGANLSDANLNGANLNGANLNRANLNRANLSNTNLSHADLSRVDLSNVNLSNANLSYACVRHVNLKGANLEQSNFSGANLFGSNLNYANIKNTLFGKNSGLSEGIKFNLESRGAIFENSSGIK
;
A
#
# COMPACT_ATOMS: atom_id res chain seq x y z
N MET A 1 7.35 1.36 43.99
CA MET A 1 6.08 1.94 44.47
C MET A 1 4.99 1.40 43.57
N PHE A 2 4.19 0.48 44.11
CA PHE A 2 3.19 -0.33 43.44
C PHE A 2 2.01 0.52 42.95
N ILE A 3 1.62 0.39 41.67
CA ILE A 3 0.22 0.32 41.26
C ILE A 3 0.10 -0.87 40.30
N LYS A 4 -0.38 -1.98 40.86
CA LYS A 4 -0.75 -3.24 40.22
C LYS A 4 -2.15 -3.11 39.61
N HIS A 5 -2.39 -3.88 38.56
CA HIS A 5 -3.63 -4.61 38.26
C HIS A 5 -4.93 -4.11 38.91
N SER A 6 -5.80 -3.49 38.12
CA SER A 6 -7.25 -3.60 38.32
C SER A 6 -7.85 -4.38 37.15
N SER A 7 -8.15 -5.63 37.46
CA SER A 7 -9.15 -6.46 36.81
C SER A 7 -10.40 -5.67 36.42
N LEU A 8 -11.05 -6.07 35.31
CA LEU A 8 -12.40 -6.64 35.30
C LEU A 8 -13.18 -6.55 36.63
N THR A 9 -13.42 -5.33 37.10
CA THR A 9 -14.19 -5.04 38.31
C THR A 9 -15.13 -3.89 38.02
N LEU A 10 -16.00 -4.11 37.04
CA LEU A 10 -17.38 -3.64 37.15
C LEU A 10 -18.29 -4.87 37.28
N ARG A 11 -18.07 -5.59 38.39
CA ARG A 11 -19.19 -6.14 39.16
C ARG A 11 -20.02 -4.93 39.63
N ILE A 12 -20.83 -4.34 38.73
CA ILE A 12 -21.92 -3.48 39.16
C ILE A 12 -23.05 -4.42 39.57
N ALA A 13 -23.09 -4.68 40.88
CA ALA A 13 -24.29 -4.90 41.67
C ALA A 13 -25.48 -5.60 40.98
N MET A 14 -25.38 -6.91 40.72
CA MET A 14 -26.54 -7.79 40.83
C MET A 14 -26.88 -7.99 42.32
N ASN A 15 -27.39 -6.95 42.96
CA ASN A 15 -28.16 -7.10 44.18
C ASN A 15 -29.64 -7.05 43.79
N GLY A 16 -30.26 -8.23 43.77
CA GLY A 16 -31.69 -8.49 43.88
C GLY A 16 -32.64 -7.29 43.75
N ARG A 17 -32.83 -6.79 42.53
CA ARG A 17 -34.05 -6.07 42.17
C ARG A 17 -34.70 -6.77 40.99
N ILE A 18 -35.63 -7.65 41.35
CA ILE A 18 -36.80 -7.93 40.53
C ILE A 18 -37.44 -6.56 40.24
N LEU A 19 -37.49 -6.15 38.97
CA LEU A 19 -38.26 -4.99 38.54
C LEU A 19 -39.54 -5.47 37.83
N PRO A 20 -40.66 -4.78 38.03
CA PRO A 20 -42.02 -5.34 37.90
C PRO A 20 -42.47 -5.47 36.44
N ASP A 21 -43.44 -6.36 36.20
CA ASP A 21 -44.18 -6.62 34.94
C ASP A 21 -44.69 -5.38 34.16
N LYS A 22 -44.51 -4.16 34.68
CA LYS A 22 -44.96 -2.90 34.07
C LYS A 22 -44.09 -2.41 32.91
N ILE A 23 -42.81 -2.75 32.84
CA ILE A 23 -41.92 -2.32 31.73
C ILE A 23 -42.07 -3.24 30.51
N GLU A 24 -42.30 -4.55 30.72
CA GLU A 24 -42.66 -5.46 29.62
C GLU A 24 -43.94 -4.99 28.91
N ASN A 25 -44.96 -4.53 29.67
CA ASN A 25 -46.23 -4.09 29.10
C ASN A 25 -46.15 -2.79 28.26
N SER A 26 -45.26 -1.84 28.56
CA SER A 26 -45.12 -0.62 27.75
C SER A 26 -44.36 -0.85 26.45
N HIS A 27 -43.34 -1.71 26.47
CA HIS A 27 -42.62 -2.10 25.25
C HIS A 27 -43.40 -3.09 24.39
N LEU A 28 -44.36 -3.84 24.96
CA LEU A 28 -45.27 -4.73 24.23
C LEU A 28 -46.18 -3.96 23.27
N ASP A 29 -46.74 -2.82 23.67
CA ASP A 29 -47.63 -2.02 22.80
C ASP A 29 -46.89 -1.35 21.64
N GLU A 30 -45.67 -0.83 21.87
CA GLU A 30 -44.82 -0.23 20.82
C GLU A 30 -44.13 -1.28 19.94
N ALA A 31 -43.73 -2.44 20.49
CA ALA A 31 -43.19 -3.54 19.69
C ALA A 31 -44.26 -4.21 18.81
N ASN A 32 -45.53 -4.20 19.24
CA ASN A 32 -46.67 -4.59 18.39
C ASN A 32 -46.87 -3.62 17.22
N GLN A 33 -46.59 -2.32 17.40
CA GLN A 33 -46.57 -1.33 16.30
C GLN A 33 -45.35 -1.51 15.38
N ALA A 34 -44.16 -1.82 15.92
CA ALA A 34 -42.97 -2.13 15.13
C ALA A 34 -43.13 -3.43 14.32
N GLN A 35 -43.86 -4.43 14.83
CA GLN A 35 -44.25 -5.62 14.05
C GLN A 35 -45.10 -5.27 12.82
N GLN A 36 -45.91 -4.20 12.86
CA GLN A 36 -46.71 -3.75 11.72
C GLN A 36 -45.85 -3.07 10.63
N GLN A 37 -44.66 -2.57 10.97
CA GLN A 37 -43.72 -1.93 10.02
C GLN A 37 -42.78 -2.93 9.32
N GLY A 38 -42.68 -4.16 9.83
CA GLY A 38 -41.91 -5.27 9.25
C GLY A 38 -40.52 -5.46 9.84
N ILE A 39 -40.11 -6.73 10.01
CA ILE A 39 -38.81 -7.14 10.57
C ILE A 39 -37.59 -6.46 9.91
N PRO A 40 -37.54 -6.23 8.59
CA PRO A 40 -36.41 -5.54 7.97
C PRO A 40 -36.19 -4.12 8.50
N VAL A 41 -37.26 -3.40 8.86
CA VAL A 41 -37.16 -2.04 9.40
C VAL A 41 -36.55 -2.07 10.80
N ALA A 42 -37.01 -3.01 11.64
CA ALA A 42 -36.43 -3.21 12.98
C ALA A 42 -34.93 -3.57 12.90
N GLN A 43 -34.54 -4.38 11.92
CA GLN A 43 -33.14 -4.73 11.69
C GLN A 43 -32.28 -3.50 11.31
N GLU A 44 -32.75 -2.67 10.37
CA GLU A 44 -32.02 -1.46 9.95
C GLU A 44 -31.84 -0.46 11.11
N VAL A 45 -32.86 -0.27 11.96
CA VAL A 45 -32.75 0.57 13.17
C VAL A 45 -31.59 0.10 14.07
N ILE A 46 -31.45 -1.21 14.26
CA ILE A 46 -30.37 -1.78 15.09
C ILE A 46 -29.01 -1.59 14.41
N TYR A 47 -28.94 -1.77 13.08
CA TYR A 47 -27.68 -1.61 12.34
C TYR A 47 -27.19 -0.16 12.34
N ASP A 48 -28.07 0.79 12.08
CA ASP A 48 -27.76 2.23 12.09
C ASP A 48 -27.32 2.71 13.47
N PHE A 49 -27.93 2.17 14.53
CA PHE A 49 -27.50 2.45 15.91
C PHE A 49 -26.03 2.08 16.12
N PHE A 50 -25.62 0.84 15.83
CA PHE A 50 -24.23 0.42 16.03
C PHE A 50 -23.25 1.09 15.04
N LEU A 51 -23.69 1.39 13.81
CA LEU A 51 -22.88 2.15 12.84
C LEU A 51 -22.62 3.59 13.30
N ASN A 52 -23.57 4.24 13.96
CA ASN A 52 -23.38 5.58 14.51
C ASN A 52 -22.61 5.54 15.83
N LEU A 53 -22.89 4.57 16.69
CA LEU A 53 -22.22 4.42 17.97
C LEU A 53 -20.70 4.23 17.79
N THR A 54 -20.30 3.38 16.84
CA THR A 54 -18.89 3.14 16.50
C THR A 54 -18.14 4.37 15.98
N LYS A 55 -18.84 5.39 15.48
CA LYS A 55 -18.23 6.66 15.01
C LYS A 55 -18.04 7.69 16.12
N ILE A 56 -18.88 7.65 17.16
CA ILE A 56 -19.01 8.73 18.14
C ILE A 56 -18.37 8.36 19.49
N THR A 57 -18.32 7.08 19.86
CA THR A 57 -17.90 6.64 21.20
C THR A 57 -16.70 5.68 21.16
N THR A 58 -16.15 5.33 22.34
CA THR A 58 -15.00 4.41 22.44
C THR A 58 -15.46 2.94 22.34
N PRO A 59 -14.58 2.02 21.91
CA PRO A 59 -14.89 0.60 21.81
C PRO A 59 -15.38 -0.05 23.11
N GLU A 60 -14.93 0.42 24.28
CA GLU A 60 -15.44 -0.03 25.57
C GLU A 60 -16.92 0.26 25.75
N THR A 61 -17.35 1.48 25.42
CA THR A 61 -18.75 1.89 25.53
C THR A 61 -19.61 1.14 24.52
N VAL A 62 -19.11 0.95 23.30
CA VAL A 62 -19.79 0.15 22.27
C VAL A 62 -20.00 -1.30 22.73
N LEU A 63 -18.98 -1.93 23.32
CA LEU A 63 -19.08 -3.29 23.83
C LEU A 63 -20.05 -3.38 25.01
N MET A 64 -20.06 -2.37 25.88
CA MET A 64 -21.01 -2.28 27.00
C MET A 64 -22.45 -2.17 26.49
N GLU A 65 -22.74 -1.30 25.53
CA GLU A 65 -24.08 -1.17 24.91
C GLU A 65 -24.50 -2.46 24.20
N PHE A 66 -23.55 -3.12 23.51
CA PHE A 66 -23.79 -4.44 22.90
C PHE A 66 -24.19 -5.49 23.95
N GLU A 67 -23.45 -5.56 25.07
CA GLU A 67 -23.77 -6.46 26.18
C GLU A 67 -25.16 -6.16 26.76
N GLN A 68 -25.45 -4.90 27.03
CA GLN A 68 -26.71 -4.50 27.63
C GLN A 68 -27.90 -4.83 26.70
N LEU A 69 -27.79 -4.53 25.41
CA LEU A 69 -28.87 -4.72 24.44
C LEU A 69 -29.17 -6.21 24.19
N PHE A 70 -28.14 -7.04 23.95
CA PHE A 70 -28.31 -8.44 23.58
C PHE A 70 -28.31 -9.43 24.76
N PHE A 71 -27.82 -9.06 25.95
CA PHE A 71 -27.81 -9.99 27.10
C PHE A 71 -28.69 -9.54 28.25
N CYS A 72 -28.85 -8.24 28.45
CA CYS A 72 -29.67 -7.70 29.54
C CYS A 72 -31.06 -7.23 29.07
N GLY A 73 -31.25 -6.91 27.78
CA GLY A 73 -32.50 -6.39 27.23
C GLY A 73 -32.75 -4.91 27.55
N TYR A 74 -31.69 -4.15 27.88
CA TYR A 74 -31.78 -2.73 28.19
C TYR A 74 -30.72 -1.99 27.36
N ALA A 75 -31.01 -0.79 26.87
CA ALA A 75 -29.98 0.17 26.46
C ALA A 75 -30.23 1.46 27.23
N THR A 76 -29.18 2.13 27.72
CA THR A 76 -29.36 3.18 28.72
C THR A 76 -29.95 4.50 28.18
N ASP A 77 -30.03 4.73 26.86
CA ASP A 77 -30.46 6.04 26.32
C ASP A 77 -31.37 6.04 25.06
N SER A 78 -31.67 4.90 24.41
CA SER A 78 -32.48 4.86 23.16
C SER A 78 -33.64 3.84 23.20
N SER A 79 -34.88 4.32 23.38
CA SER A 79 -36.08 3.46 23.40
C SER A 79 -36.36 2.76 22.06
N GLU A 80 -36.00 3.40 20.94
CA GLU A 80 -36.27 2.91 19.59
C GLU A 80 -35.57 1.57 19.27
N VAL A 81 -34.29 1.45 19.64
CA VAL A 81 -33.47 0.25 19.38
C VAL A 81 -33.90 -0.92 20.27
N VAL A 82 -34.29 -0.63 21.52
CA VAL A 82 -34.84 -1.63 22.44
C VAL A 82 -36.14 -2.19 21.87
N ASN A 83 -37.04 -1.32 21.41
CA ASN A 83 -38.30 -1.72 20.76
C ASN A 83 -38.05 -2.58 19.50
N ALA A 84 -37.06 -2.23 18.69
CA ALA A 84 -36.67 -3.00 17.52
C ALA A 84 -36.18 -4.42 17.87
N VAL A 85 -35.35 -4.56 18.90
CA VAL A 85 -34.91 -5.88 19.38
C VAL A 85 -36.09 -6.70 19.92
N TYR A 86 -36.98 -6.09 20.69
CA TYR A 86 -38.19 -6.76 21.18
C TYR A 86 -39.11 -7.22 20.03
N ALA A 87 -39.27 -6.42 18.97
CA ALA A 87 -40.06 -6.79 17.80
C ALA A 87 -39.53 -8.08 17.13
N ILE A 88 -38.20 -8.23 17.03
CA ILE A 88 -37.55 -9.45 16.50
C ILE A 88 -37.80 -10.64 17.43
N ILE A 89 -37.71 -10.46 18.75
CA ILE A 89 -37.92 -11.54 19.74
C ILE A 89 -39.39 -12.02 19.75
N LEU A 90 -40.34 -11.08 19.63
CA LEU A 90 -41.78 -11.36 19.60
C LEU A 90 -42.19 -12.10 18.32
N ASN A 91 -41.51 -11.86 17.18
CA ASN A 91 -41.73 -12.59 15.94
C ASN A 91 -41.40 -14.10 16.04
N ASN A 92 -40.67 -14.51 17.07
CA ASN A 92 -40.33 -15.91 17.37
C ASN A 92 -39.63 -16.66 16.22
N ASN A 93 -38.87 -15.93 15.39
CA ASN A 93 -38.03 -16.50 14.35
C ASN A 93 -36.56 -16.41 14.78
N GLU A 94 -35.98 -17.56 15.14
CA GLU A 94 -34.58 -17.65 15.58
C GLU A 94 -33.60 -17.22 14.48
N GLU A 95 -33.94 -17.43 13.21
CA GLU A 95 -33.07 -17.12 12.08
C GLU A 95 -32.93 -15.61 11.86
N ASP A 96 -34.03 -14.86 12.00
CA ASP A 96 -34.00 -13.40 11.90
C ASP A 96 -33.13 -12.79 13.01
N PHE A 97 -33.22 -13.34 14.23
CA PHE A 97 -32.37 -12.92 15.34
C PHE A 97 -30.90 -13.24 15.08
N LYS A 98 -30.58 -14.46 14.63
CA LYS A 98 -29.19 -14.86 14.30
C LYS A 98 -28.59 -13.97 13.22
N ASN A 99 -29.33 -13.68 12.15
CA ASN A 99 -28.88 -12.79 11.08
C ASN A 99 -28.66 -11.36 11.56
N THR A 100 -29.52 -10.88 12.46
CA THR A 100 -29.35 -9.56 13.10
C THR A 100 -28.08 -9.51 13.94
N LEU A 101 -27.90 -10.48 14.85
CA LEU A 101 -26.72 -10.57 15.72
C LEU A 101 -25.44 -10.72 14.89
N LYS A 102 -25.46 -11.57 13.86
CA LYS A 102 -24.36 -11.79 12.92
C LYS A 102 -23.93 -10.48 12.26
N ARG A 103 -24.86 -9.73 11.65
CA ARG A 103 -24.54 -8.47 10.96
C ARG A 103 -24.00 -7.40 11.93
N VAL A 104 -24.59 -7.27 13.13
CA VAL A 104 -24.07 -6.36 14.17
C VAL A 104 -22.62 -6.71 14.55
N CYS A 105 -22.32 -7.99 14.80
CA CYS A 105 -20.95 -8.42 15.08
C CYS A 105 -19.98 -8.00 13.96
N TYR A 106 -20.35 -8.16 12.69
CA TYR A 106 -19.50 -7.74 11.56
C TYR A 106 -19.36 -6.22 11.42
N ILE A 107 -20.36 -5.43 11.77
CA ILE A 107 -20.25 -3.96 11.85
C ILE A 107 -19.18 -3.58 12.87
N LEU A 108 -19.24 -4.17 14.06
CA LEU A 108 -18.28 -3.88 15.13
C LEU A 108 -16.86 -4.31 14.76
N VAL A 109 -16.70 -5.54 14.27
CA VAL A 109 -15.40 -6.09 13.89
C VAL A 109 -14.78 -5.30 12.74
N ASN A 110 -15.54 -4.87 11.74
CA ASN A 110 -15.03 -4.03 10.66
C ASN A 110 -14.43 -2.71 11.19
N ASN A 111 -15.18 -1.99 12.02
CA ASN A 111 -14.74 -0.72 12.58
C ASN A 111 -13.49 -0.88 13.45
N TRP A 112 -13.47 -1.88 14.33
CA TRP A 112 -12.31 -2.14 15.19
C TRP A 112 -11.09 -2.65 14.41
N HIS A 113 -11.27 -3.43 13.35
CA HIS A 113 -10.16 -3.88 12.52
C HIS A 113 -9.50 -2.71 11.76
N LEU A 114 -10.29 -1.77 11.22
CA LEU A 114 -9.79 -0.54 10.61
C LEU A 114 -9.02 0.32 11.61
N GLY A 115 -9.49 0.40 12.86
CA GLY A 115 -8.83 1.11 13.96
C GLY A 115 -7.61 0.40 14.57
N ARG A 116 -7.24 -0.80 14.10
CA ARG A 116 -6.19 -1.68 14.72
C ARG A 116 -6.49 -2.01 16.19
N GLN A 117 -7.76 -2.17 16.53
CA GLN A 117 -8.29 -2.39 17.87
C GLN A 117 -8.59 -3.88 18.11
N ASP A 118 -7.68 -4.78 17.75
CA ASP A 118 -7.88 -6.25 17.77
C ASP A 118 -8.26 -6.80 19.17
N LYS A 119 -7.88 -6.09 20.25
CA LYS A 119 -8.23 -6.43 21.62
C LYS A 119 -9.75 -6.50 21.83
N TYR A 120 -10.53 -5.60 21.23
CA TYR A 120 -11.98 -5.56 21.45
C TYR A 120 -12.71 -6.63 20.63
N ILE A 121 -12.13 -7.06 19.50
CA ILE A 121 -12.61 -8.24 18.77
C ILE A 121 -12.47 -9.48 19.67
N GLN A 122 -11.34 -9.62 20.37
CA GLN A 122 -11.13 -10.71 21.34
C GLN A 122 -12.11 -10.65 22.51
N GLU A 123 -12.36 -9.46 23.06
CA GLU A 123 -13.34 -9.27 24.12
C GLU A 123 -14.77 -9.58 23.65
N LEU A 124 -15.17 -9.16 22.44
CA LEU A 124 -16.48 -9.49 21.87
C LEU A 124 -16.70 -11.01 21.76
N ILE A 125 -15.71 -11.74 21.24
CA ILE A 125 -15.75 -13.21 21.20
C ILE A 125 -15.81 -13.81 22.61
N ARG A 126 -15.04 -13.25 23.56
CA ARG A 126 -15.08 -13.68 24.96
C ARG A 126 -16.45 -13.48 25.59
N VAL A 127 -17.11 -12.37 25.31
CA VAL A 127 -18.47 -12.04 25.78
C VAL A 127 -19.48 -13.03 25.22
N LEU A 128 -19.48 -13.23 23.90
CA LEU A 128 -20.34 -14.22 23.23
C LEU A 128 -20.12 -15.65 23.77
N SER A 129 -18.90 -16.03 24.11
CA SER A 129 -18.61 -17.38 24.63
C SER A 129 -19.03 -17.63 26.08
N ASN A 130 -19.21 -16.58 26.90
CA ASN A 130 -19.40 -16.70 28.34
C ASN A 130 -20.88 -16.70 28.79
N VAL A 131 -21.81 -17.04 27.90
CA VAL A 131 -23.24 -17.04 28.23
C VAL A 131 -23.55 -18.13 29.26
N LYS A 132 -23.99 -17.72 30.45
CA LYS A 132 -24.54 -18.62 31.47
C LYS A 132 -26.06 -18.56 31.39
N ILE A 133 -26.70 -19.71 31.14
CA ILE A 133 -28.16 -19.84 31.23
C ILE A 133 -28.52 -19.70 32.71
N ASN A 134 -29.13 -18.59 33.11
CA ASN A 134 -29.58 -18.40 34.48
C ASN A 134 -30.97 -19.04 34.63
N SER A 135 -31.07 -20.14 35.37
CA SER A 135 -32.33 -20.87 35.62
C SER A 135 -33.35 -20.14 36.51
N HIS A 136 -33.10 -18.87 36.88
CA HIS A 136 -33.90 -18.10 37.85
C HIS A 136 -34.56 -16.84 37.25
N THR A 137 -34.51 -16.62 35.94
CA THR A 137 -35.18 -15.49 35.27
C THR A 137 -36.67 -15.78 35.00
N LEU A 138 -37.55 -14.93 35.52
CA LEU A 138 -39.03 -15.02 35.39
C LEU A 138 -39.56 -14.63 33.99
N SER A 139 -38.77 -13.94 33.16
CA SER A 139 -39.18 -13.48 31.83
C SER A 139 -38.95 -14.52 30.73
N ARG A 140 -40.01 -14.85 29.97
CA ARG A 140 -39.96 -15.84 28.88
C ARG A 140 -39.15 -15.36 27.67
N SER A 141 -39.15 -14.06 27.39
CA SER A 141 -38.42 -13.45 26.26
C SER A 141 -36.91 -13.45 26.50
N LEU A 142 -36.47 -13.13 27.72
CA LEU A 142 -35.04 -13.18 28.11
C LEU A 142 -34.48 -14.60 28.10
N ASN A 143 -35.24 -15.60 28.56
CA ASN A 143 -34.81 -17.00 28.48
C ASN A 143 -34.68 -17.46 27.01
N ARG A 144 -35.58 -17.02 26.13
CA ARG A 144 -35.51 -17.30 24.68
C ARG A 144 -34.28 -16.68 24.03
N LEU A 145 -34.00 -15.41 24.32
CA LEU A 145 -32.80 -14.68 23.87
C LEU A 145 -31.51 -15.43 24.25
N GLN A 146 -31.39 -15.87 25.51
CA GLN A 146 -30.23 -16.63 25.97
C GLN A 146 -30.07 -17.95 25.22
N ILE A 147 -31.15 -18.69 24.97
CA ILE A 147 -31.13 -19.93 24.18
C ILE A 147 -30.65 -19.64 22.75
N TRP A 148 -31.17 -18.59 22.12
CA TRP A 148 -30.77 -18.22 20.75
C TRP A 148 -29.30 -17.82 20.65
N ILE A 149 -28.76 -17.11 21.64
CA ILE A 149 -27.32 -16.80 21.67
C ILE A 149 -26.49 -18.08 21.87
N VAL A 150 -26.92 -19.00 22.74
CA VAL A 150 -26.25 -20.31 22.90
C VAL A 150 -26.28 -21.11 21.60
N ASN A 151 -27.39 -21.08 20.86
CA ASN A 151 -27.50 -21.72 19.56
C ASN A 151 -26.62 -21.03 18.51
N PHE A 152 -26.53 -19.69 18.54
CA PHE A 152 -25.61 -18.93 17.69
C PHE A 152 -24.14 -19.32 17.96
N VAL A 153 -23.73 -19.43 19.22
CA VAL A 153 -22.35 -19.83 19.59
C VAL A 153 -22.02 -21.26 19.12
N LYS A 154 -23.01 -22.14 18.97
CA LYS A 154 -22.84 -23.50 18.41
C LYS A 154 -22.90 -23.55 16.88
N SER A 155 -23.25 -22.46 16.21
CA SER A 155 -23.41 -22.41 14.76
C SER A 155 -22.09 -22.21 14.02
N ASP A 156 -22.10 -22.52 12.71
CA ASP A 156 -20.97 -22.26 11.81
C ASP A 156 -20.66 -20.76 11.71
N ASP A 157 -21.66 -19.88 11.82
CA ASP A 157 -21.47 -18.42 11.78
C ASP A 157 -20.58 -17.92 12.91
N TYR A 158 -20.69 -18.50 14.10
CA TYR A 158 -19.82 -18.14 15.22
C TYR A 158 -18.40 -18.67 15.03
N GLN A 159 -18.23 -19.88 14.47
CA GLN A 159 -16.90 -20.40 14.11
C GLN A 159 -16.23 -19.49 13.07
N GLU A 160 -17.00 -18.98 12.11
CA GLU A 160 -16.53 -18.01 11.12
C GLU A 160 -16.13 -16.67 11.74
N LEU A 161 -16.89 -16.18 12.73
CA LEU A 161 -16.58 -14.95 13.47
C LEU A 161 -15.33 -15.09 14.36
N LYS A 162 -15.09 -16.28 14.92
CA LYS A 162 -13.93 -16.57 15.78
C LYS A 162 -12.59 -16.36 15.06
N LEU A 163 -12.55 -16.54 13.74
CA LEU A 163 -11.35 -16.33 12.92
C LEU A 163 -10.80 -14.89 13.01
N TYR A 164 -11.63 -13.90 13.34
CA TYR A 164 -11.21 -12.50 13.44
C TYR A 164 -10.56 -12.15 14.78
N ALA A 165 -10.75 -12.96 15.82
CA ALA A 165 -10.16 -12.74 17.15
C ALA A 165 -8.76 -13.35 17.32
N LEU A 166 -8.23 -14.01 16.28
CA LEU A 166 -6.95 -14.71 16.35
C LEU A 166 -5.79 -13.72 16.67
N PRO A 167 -4.93 -14.04 17.65
CA PRO A 167 -3.81 -13.16 17.97
C PRO A 167 -2.82 -13.09 16.81
N ASN A 168 -2.39 -11.86 16.46
CA ASN A 168 -1.35 -11.59 15.46
C ASN A 168 0.01 -12.29 15.73
N LYS A 169 0.20 -12.86 16.93
CA LYS A 169 1.36 -13.65 17.35
C LYS A 169 0.99 -15.13 17.38
N SER A 170 1.03 -15.76 16.21
CA SER A 170 1.06 -17.22 16.07
C SER A 170 2.30 -17.74 16.78
N ASN A 171 2.12 -18.50 17.86
CA ASN A 171 3.04 -19.56 18.27
C ASN A 171 2.47 -20.42 19.39
N ASN A 172 1.49 -19.93 20.18
CA ASN A 172 0.88 -20.72 21.25
C ASN A 172 -0.64 -20.46 21.28
N LEU A 173 -1.43 -21.28 20.58
CA LEU A 173 -2.87 -21.49 20.82
C LEU A 173 -3.38 -22.64 19.94
N GLY A 174 -3.37 -23.86 20.50
CA GLY A 174 -4.39 -24.92 20.38
C GLY A 174 -4.68 -25.60 19.04
N ASP A 175 -4.76 -24.89 17.92
CA ASP A 175 -5.36 -25.45 16.69
C ASP A 175 -4.54 -25.11 15.44
N TRP A 176 -4.03 -26.14 14.77
CA TRP A 176 -3.14 -26.00 13.62
C TRP A 176 -3.87 -25.39 12.41
N SER A 177 -5.20 -25.56 12.33
CA SER A 177 -6.07 -25.06 11.25
C SER A 177 -5.99 -23.53 11.11
N HIS A 178 -5.82 -22.83 12.24
CA HIS A 178 -5.82 -21.37 12.32
C HIS A 178 -4.65 -20.72 11.57
N ARG A 179 -3.52 -21.42 11.37
CA ARG A 179 -2.42 -20.91 10.53
C ARG A 179 -2.86 -20.70 9.07
N TYR A 180 -3.88 -21.44 8.66
CA TYR A 180 -4.43 -21.43 7.31
C TYR A 180 -5.73 -20.63 7.22
N ALA A 181 -5.99 -19.74 8.19
CA ALA A 181 -7.18 -18.86 8.22
C ALA A 181 -7.40 -18.10 6.91
N SER A 182 -6.33 -17.78 6.16
CA SER A 182 -6.46 -17.11 4.86
C SER A 182 -7.30 -17.88 3.83
N TYR A 183 -7.34 -19.21 3.91
CA TYR A 183 -8.21 -20.08 3.10
C TYR A 183 -9.61 -20.21 3.71
N LEU A 184 -9.71 -20.36 5.04
CA LEU A 184 -11.00 -20.47 5.75
C LEU A 184 -11.90 -19.23 5.59
N LEU A 185 -11.32 -18.07 5.30
CA LEU A 185 -12.04 -16.83 4.99
C LEU A 185 -12.62 -16.78 3.56
N VAL A 186 -12.15 -17.64 2.65
CA VAL A 186 -12.55 -17.60 1.23
C VAL A 186 -14.03 -17.92 0.99
N PRO A 187 -14.58 -18.98 1.59
CA PRO A 187 -16.02 -19.25 1.51
C PRO A 187 -16.87 -18.06 2.01
N GLN A 188 -16.41 -17.33 3.03
CA GLN A 188 -17.18 -16.24 3.63
C GLN A 188 -17.43 -15.08 2.67
N TYR A 189 -16.43 -14.65 1.89
CA TYR A 189 -16.61 -13.52 0.97
C TYR A 189 -17.18 -13.88 -0.40
N LEU A 190 -17.13 -15.16 -0.77
CA LEU A 190 -17.70 -15.66 -2.02
C LEU A 190 -19.18 -16.04 -1.88
N ASN A 191 -19.65 -16.37 -0.67
CA ASN A 191 -21.07 -16.58 -0.43
C ASN A 191 -21.85 -15.26 -0.59
N SER A 192 -22.81 -15.22 -1.51
CA SER A 192 -23.68 -14.06 -1.73
C SER A 192 -24.74 -13.86 -0.65
N GLU A 193 -25.03 -14.90 0.13
CA GLU A 193 -25.98 -14.85 1.25
C GLU A 193 -25.39 -14.13 2.47
N ASN A 194 -24.06 -14.01 2.56
CA ASN A 194 -23.42 -13.31 3.66
C ASN A 194 -23.55 -11.78 3.51
N PRO A 195 -23.70 -11.04 4.63
CA PRO A 195 -23.73 -9.58 4.62
C PRO A 195 -22.50 -8.97 3.93
N LEU A 196 -22.67 -7.81 3.29
CA LEU A 196 -21.58 -7.11 2.59
C LEU A 196 -20.39 -6.84 3.53
N GLU A 197 -20.70 -6.46 4.77
CA GLU A 197 -19.74 -6.19 5.83
C GLU A 197 -18.86 -7.41 6.12
N GLN A 198 -19.45 -8.62 6.19
CA GLN A 198 -18.72 -9.87 6.36
C GLN A 198 -17.83 -10.16 5.15
N ARG A 199 -18.35 -9.97 3.94
CA ARG A 199 -17.64 -10.30 2.70
C ARG A 199 -16.43 -9.40 2.48
N GLU A 200 -16.56 -8.11 2.73
CA GLU A 200 -15.45 -7.16 2.61
C GLU A 200 -14.37 -7.41 3.66
N LEU A 201 -14.77 -7.62 4.91
CA LEU A 201 -13.85 -7.94 6.01
C LEU A 201 -13.04 -9.20 5.71
N ALA A 202 -13.73 -10.29 5.36
CA ALA A 202 -13.12 -11.58 5.04
C ALA A 202 -12.13 -11.47 3.88
N ARG A 203 -12.51 -10.75 2.81
CA ARG A 203 -11.66 -10.53 1.63
C ARG A 203 -10.40 -9.74 2.00
N ASN A 204 -10.56 -8.65 2.75
CA ASN A 204 -9.44 -7.79 3.16
C ASN A 204 -8.48 -8.51 4.09
N LEU A 205 -9.00 -9.24 5.08
CA LEU A 205 -8.18 -10.02 6.01
C LEU A 205 -7.47 -11.19 5.29
N SER A 206 -8.16 -11.95 4.43
CA SER A 206 -7.55 -13.03 3.64
C SER A 206 -6.40 -12.52 2.79
N LYS A 207 -6.60 -11.39 2.08
CA LYS A 207 -5.55 -10.74 1.29
C LYS A 207 -4.37 -10.32 2.17
N ARG A 208 -4.63 -9.65 3.30
CA ARG A 208 -3.59 -9.20 4.23
C ARG A 208 -2.77 -10.35 4.80
N LEU A 209 -3.39 -11.47 5.17
CA LEU A 209 -2.71 -12.66 5.69
C LEU A 209 -1.80 -13.29 4.61
N LYS A 210 -2.28 -13.40 3.37
CA LYS A 210 -1.47 -13.92 2.25
C LYS A 210 -0.28 -13.01 1.94
N GLU A 211 -0.46 -11.70 1.91
CA GLU A 211 0.64 -10.75 1.69
C GLU A 211 1.64 -10.75 2.86
N LYS A 212 1.17 -10.86 4.10
CA LYS A 212 2.04 -11.01 5.28
C LYS A 212 2.92 -12.26 5.16
N PHE A 213 2.33 -13.41 4.82
CA PHE A 213 3.07 -14.66 4.62
C PHE A 213 4.17 -14.51 3.57
N LYS A 214 3.85 -13.93 2.40
CA LYS A 214 4.84 -13.68 1.33
C LYS A 214 5.99 -12.80 1.79
N PHE A 215 5.66 -11.68 2.45
CA PHE A 215 6.66 -10.74 2.95
C PHE A 215 7.58 -11.39 3.99
N GLU A 216 7.01 -12.11 4.95
CA GLU A 216 7.77 -12.83 5.96
C GLU A 216 8.66 -13.91 5.34
N LEU A 217 8.17 -14.62 4.32
CA LEU A 217 8.94 -15.63 3.58
C LEU A 217 10.11 -15.00 2.82
N ALA A 218 9.88 -13.90 2.10
CA ALA A 218 10.93 -13.16 1.42
C ALA A 218 12.00 -12.64 2.40
N MET A 219 11.58 -12.01 3.51
CA MET A 219 12.49 -11.51 4.54
C MET A 219 13.31 -12.62 5.21
N TYR A 220 12.71 -13.80 5.40
CA TYR A 220 13.41 -14.96 5.93
C TYR A 220 14.49 -15.46 4.95
N THR A 221 14.17 -15.58 3.65
CA THR A 221 15.15 -16.02 2.62
C THR A 221 16.38 -15.11 2.53
N VAL A 222 16.20 -13.79 2.54
CA VAL A 222 17.32 -12.81 2.50
C VAL A 222 18.27 -12.97 3.69
N ARG A 223 17.71 -13.22 4.87
CA ARG A 223 18.49 -13.28 6.12
C ARG A 223 19.29 -14.55 6.25
N CYS A 224 18.71 -15.71 5.91
CA CYS A 224 19.39 -17.00 5.94
C CYS A 224 20.59 -17.05 4.96
N ASP A 225 20.53 -16.28 3.87
CA ASP A 225 21.59 -16.22 2.85
C ASP A 225 22.62 -15.09 3.09
N SER A 226 22.52 -14.31 4.19
CA SER A 226 23.48 -13.24 4.54
C SER A 226 24.69 -13.76 5.33
N PRO A 227 25.94 -13.45 4.91
CA PRO A 227 27.15 -13.92 5.59
C PRO A 227 27.45 -13.20 6.92
N THR A 228 26.84 -12.05 7.20
CA THR A 228 27.21 -11.13 8.31
C THR A 228 26.56 -11.42 9.67
N LEU A 229 25.79 -12.51 9.81
CA LEU A 229 25.04 -12.81 11.04
C LEU A 229 25.42 -14.13 11.72
N LYS A 230 26.51 -14.79 11.28
CA LYS A 230 26.98 -16.02 11.92
C LYS A 230 27.78 -15.78 13.21
N GLU A 231 28.17 -14.55 13.49
CA GLU A 231 28.90 -14.18 14.70
C GLU A 231 28.25 -12.95 15.34
N ASP A 232 28.02 -13.02 16.66
CA ASP A 232 27.66 -11.94 17.59
C ASP A 232 26.20 -11.42 17.69
N LYS A 233 25.42 -12.06 18.58
CA LYS A 233 24.67 -11.49 19.74
C LYS A 233 23.29 -12.15 19.96
N PRO A 234 22.99 -12.68 21.17
CA PRO A 234 21.75 -13.42 21.46
C PRO A 234 20.53 -12.56 21.84
N THR A 235 20.51 -11.26 21.53
CA THR A 235 19.51 -10.31 22.09
C THR A 235 18.67 -9.51 21.08
N LEU A 236 18.78 -9.78 19.78
CA LEU A 236 17.83 -9.26 18.78
C LEU A 236 16.84 -10.36 18.42
N LYS A 237 15.58 -10.20 18.86
CA LYS A 237 14.40 -11.07 18.62
C LYS A 237 14.59 -12.02 17.42
N LYS A 238 14.65 -13.33 17.68
CA LYS A 238 14.45 -14.40 16.68
C LYS A 238 13.28 -14.02 15.78
N ASN A 239 13.56 -13.52 14.58
CA ASN A 239 12.53 -13.26 13.58
C ASN A 239 12.08 -14.62 13.04
N LEU A 240 10.79 -14.90 13.19
CA LEU A 240 10.20 -16.24 13.05
C LEU A 240 10.10 -16.64 11.58
N ASN A 241 10.48 -17.88 11.26
CA ASN A 241 10.14 -18.51 9.99
C ASN A 241 8.61 -18.63 9.90
N PRO A 242 7.96 -18.18 8.80
CA PRO A 242 6.50 -18.24 8.67
C PRO A 242 5.96 -19.65 8.37
N THR A 243 6.82 -20.65 8.22
CA THR A 243 6.49 -22.05 7.88
C THR A 243 6.90 -23.01 9.00
N ILE A 244 6.22 -24.17 9.13
CA ILE A 244 6.67 -25.23 10.05
C ILE A 244 8.04 -25.79 9.66
N PHE A 245 8.36 -25.79 8.35
CA PHE A 245 9.53 -26.48 7.80
C PHE A 245 10.89 -26.01 8.36
N GLY A 246 10.96 -24.90 9.10
CA GLY A 246 12.22 -24.37 9.56
C GLY A 246 13.18 -24.12 8.39
N ASP A 247 14.47 -24.33 8.60
CA ASP A 247 15.49 -24.05 7.58
C ASP A 247 15.36 -24.94 6.31
N VAL A 248 14.60 -26.04 6.36
CA VAL A 248 14.32 -26.90 5.20
C VAL A 248 13.59 -26.14 4.09
N VAL A 249 12.84 -25.08 4.45
CA VAL A 249 12.13 -24.22 3.48
C VAL A 249 13.06 -23.61 2.44
N ILE A 250 14.32 -23.29 2.80
CA ILE A 250 15.28 -22.69 1.87
C ILE A 250 15.63 -23.68 0.75
N ARG A 251 15.90 -24.94 1.11
CA ARG A 251 16.15 -26.00 0.13
C ARG A 251 14.93 -26.25 -0.76
N LEU A 252 13.74 -26.19 -0.18
CA LEU A 252 12.49 -26.32 -0.93
C LEU A 252 12.29 -25.18 -1.93
N ILE A 253 12.49 -23.92 -1.53
CA ILE A 253 12.40 -22.76 -2.42
C ILE A 253 13.44 -22.86 -3.54
N LYS A 254 14.69 -23.20 -3.22
CA LYS A 254 15.74 -23.43 -4.23
C LYS A 254 15.34 -24.52 -5.24
N ASN A 255 14.79 -25.63 -4.76
CA ASN A 255 14.26 -26.69 -5.62
C ASN A 255 13.12 -26.21 -6.53
N ILE A 256 12.20 -25.38 -6.00
CA ILE A 256 11.06 -24.85 -6.76
C ILE A 256 11.54 -23.87 -7.84
N VAL A 257 12.39 -22.90 -7.47
CA VAL A 257 12.90 -21.88 -8.40
C VAL A 257 13.82 -22.50 -9.44
N ALA A 258 14.67 -23.47 -9.07
CA ALA A 258 15.49 -24.19 -10.05
C ALA A 258 14.64 -24.99 -11.04
N LYS A 259 13.54 -25.61 -10.57
CA LYS A 259 12.56 -26.24 -11.46
C LYS A 259 11.87 -25.21 -12.34
N ASP A 260 11.55 -24.02 -11.85
CA ASP A 260 10.98 -22.97 -12.68
C ASP A 260 11.93 -22.52 -13.79
N ILE A 261 13.22 -22.34 -13.48
CA ILE A 261 14.22 -21.98 -14.49
C ILE A 261 14.29 -23.06 -15.59
N LEU A 262 14.19 -24.34 -15.21
CA LEU A 262 14.24 -25.47 -16.14
C LEU A 262 12.95 -25.63 -16.96
N PHE A 263 11.79 -25.46 -16.34
CA PHE A 263 10.49 -25.79 -16.93
C PHE A 263 9.62 -24.58 -17.27
N GLY A 264 9.95 -23.37 -16.84
CA GLY A 264 9.24 -22.11 -17.08
C GLY A 264 7.71 -22.23 -17.08
N TYR A 265 7.10 -22.59 -15.94
CA TYR A 265 5.69 -23.02 -15.94
C TYR A 265 4.73 -21.96 -16.47
N GLU A 266 4.99 -20.67 -16.21
CA GLU A 266 4.21 -19.55 -16.77
C GLU A 266 4.29 -19.53 -18.30
N ASN A 267 5.50 -19.69 -18.87
CA ASN A 267 5.72 -19.73 -20.31
C ASN A 267 5.03 -20.95 -20.95
N TYR A 268 5.10 -22.12 -20.32
CA TYR A 268 4.42 -23.31 -20.85
C TYR A 268 2.90 -23.21 -20.76
N ALA A 269 2.36 -22.61 -19.70
CA ALA A 269 0.93 -22.31 -19.64
C ALA A 269 0.50 -21.35 -20.76
N HIS A 270 1.33 -20.34 -21.06
CA HIS A 270 1.09 -19.42 -22.17
C HIS A 270 1.12 -20.14 -23.53
N ILE A 271 2.14 -20.96 -23.79
CA ILE A 271 2.25 -21.75 -25.02
C ILE A 271 1.05 -22.71 -25.13
N PHE A 272 0.70 -23.40 -24.05
CA PHE A 272 -0.43 -24.33 -24.02
C PHE A 272 -1.76 -23.63 -24.33
N THR A 273 -2.04 -22.48 -23.70
CA THR A 273 -3.28 -21.72 -23.95
C THR A 273 -3.37 -21.19 -25.36
N GLN A 274 -2.24 -20.75 -25.96
CA GLN A 274 -2.20 -20.36 -27.38
C GLN A 274 -2.46 -21.55 -28.33
N GLN A 275 -1.84 -22.70 -28.07
CA GLN A 275 -1.97 -23.89 -28.92
C GLN A 275 -3.35 -24.56 -28.83
N THR A 276 -4.10 -24.32 -27.76
CA THR A 276 -5.38 -25.00 -27.50
C THR A 276 -6.62 -24.18 -27.81
N LYS A 277 -6.48 -22.89 -28.14
CA LYS A 277 -7.59 -21.95 -28.32
C LYS A 277 -8.60 -22.37 -29.40
N ASP A 278 -8.12 -22.93 -30.50
CA ASP A 278 -8.96 -23.28 -31.66
C ASP A 278 -9.11 -24.81 -31.83
N LEU A 279 -8.77 -25.59 -30.81
CA LEU A 279 -8.90 -27.04 -30.84
C LEU A 279 -10.32 -27.49 -30.50
N LYS A 280 -10.70 -28.64 -31.07
CA LYS A 280 -11.89 -29.37 -30.59
C LYS A 280 -11.67 -29.83 -29.16
N TYR A 281 -12.74 -29.86 -28.38
CA TYR A 281 -12.66 -30.21 -26.96
C TYR A 281 -12.05 -31.58 -26.69
N ARG A 282 -12.26 -32.57 -27.57
CA ARG A 282 -11.61 -33.88 -27.49
C ARG A 282 -10.09 -33.79 -27.52
N ASP A 283 -9.54 -33.02 -28.46
CA ASP A 283 -8.09 -32.88 -28.66
C ASP A 283 -7.47 -32.03 -27.54
N PHE A 284 -8.21 -31.01 -27.09
CA PHE A 284 -7.87 -30.25 -25.88
C PHE A 284 -7.69 -31.17 -24.67
N LYS A 285 -8.62 -32.09 -24.40
CA LYS A 285 -8.53 -33.03 -23.27
C LYS A 285 -7.25 -33.87 -23.31
N GLN A 286 -6.86 -34.36 -24.49
CA GLN A 286 -5.63 -35.13 -24.66
C GLN A 286 -4.38 -34.29 -24.40
N ASN A 287 -4.35 -33.05 -24.92
CA ASN A 287 -3.24 -32.14 -24.71
C ASN A 287 -3.15 -31.67 -23.25
N LEU A 288 -4.29 -31.46 -22.58
CA LEU A 288 -4.37 -31.10 -21.18
C LEU A 288 -3.73 -32.17 -20.29
N ASN A 289 -3.99 -33.44 -20.58
CA ASN A 289 -3.36 -34.54 -19.85
C ASN A 289 -1.83 -34.53 -20.00
N LYS A 290 -1.33 -34.37 -21.23
CA LYS A 290 0.11 -34.25 -21.51
C LYS A 290 0.75 -33.06 -20.76
N TYR A 291 0.07 -31.92 -20.77
CA TYR A 291 0.53 -30.70 -20.08
C TYR A 291 0.67 -30.89 -18.56
N LEU A 292 -0.31 -31.54 -17.93
CA LEU A 292 -0.27 -31.82 -16.49
C LEU A 292 0.91 -32.74 -16.14
N ILE A 293 1.17 -33.76 -16.97
CA ILE A 293 2.18 -34.80 -16.74
C ILE A 293 3.62 -34.35 -17.02
N PHE A 294 3.85 -33.44 -17.97
CA PHE A 294 5.16 -33.11 -18.57
C PHE A 294 6.35 -32.85 -17.61
N SER A 295 6.11 -32.44 -16.36
CA SER A 295 7.16 -32.08 -15.40
C SER A 295 7.22 -32.98 -14.16
N VAL A 296 6.46 -34.08 -14.16
CA VAL A 296 6.40 -35.02 -13.04
C VAL A 296 7.51 -36.05 -13.20
N LYS A 297 8.38 -36.21 -12.18
CA LYS A 297 9.52 -37.14 -12.21
C LYS A 297 9.26 -38.47 -11.49
N HIS A 298 8.29 -38.52 -10.58
CA HIS A 298 8.04 -39.71 -9.76
C HIS A 298 7.19 -40.72 -10.53
N GLU A 299 7.78 -41.88 -10.87
CA GLU A 299 7.12 -42.91 -11.68
C GLU A 299 5.79 -43.41 -11.07
N GLN A 300 5.73 -43.64 -9.77
CA GLN A 300 4.49 -44.06 -9.11
C GLN A 300 3.40 -42.97 -9.18
N PHE A 301 3.75 -41.71 -8.94
CA PHE A 301 2.82 -40.58 -9.10
C PHE A 301 2.34 -40.45 -10.56
N LEU A 302 3.27 -40.58 -11.52
CA LEU A 302 2.98 -40.59 -12.95
C LEU A 302 1.97 -41.68 -13.31
N THR A 303 2.18 -42.91 -12.81
CA THR A 303 1.27 -44.02 -13.10
C THR A 303 -0.13 -43.76 -12.56
N ILE A 304 -0.26 -43.34 -11.29
CA ILE A 304 -1.56 -43.04 -10.68
C ILE A 304 -2.27 -41.92 -11.43
N LEU A 305 -1.56 -40.83 -11.72
CA LEU A 305 -2.14 -39.69 -12.43
C LEU A 305 -2.53 -40.08 -13.87
N ASN A 306 -1.70 -40.84 -14.56
CA ASN A 306 -1.98 -41.25 -15.94
C ASN A 306 -3.08 -42.31 -16.05
N THR A 307 -3.27 -43.21 -15.08
CA THR A 307 -4.38 -44.18 -15.13
C THR A 307 -5.69 -43.51 -14.71
N THR A 308 -5.72 -42.92 -13.52
CA THR A 308 -6.98 -42.46 -12.92
C THR A 308 -7.43 -41.08 -13.41
N LEU A 309 -6.52 -40.11 -13.54
CA LEU A 309 -6.90 -38.75 -13.96
C LEU A 309 -7.19 -38.70 -15.47
N SER A 310 -6.43 -39.43 -16.29
CA SER A 310 -6.68 -39.47 -17.74
C SER A 310 -8.06 -40.05 -18.07
N GLU A 311 -8.46 -41.13 -17.41
CA GLU A 311 -9.79 -41.73 -17.56
C GLU A 311 -10.90 -40.74 -17.16
N LYS A 312 -10.71 -40.05 -16.02
CA LYS A 312 -11.64 -39.01 -15.56
C LYS A 312 -11.68 -37.82 -16.51
N ILE A 313 -10.56 -37.34 -17.04
CA ILE A 313 -10.52 -36.25 -18.02
C ILE A 313 -11.26 -36.65 -19.29
N ASN A 314 -10.98 -37.84 -19.82
CA ASN A 314 -11.55 -38.30 -21.08
C ASN A 314 -13.07 -38.41 -21.05
N SER A 315 -13.65 -38.81 -19.91
CA SER A 315 -15.11 -38.91 -19.71
C SER A 315 -15.81 -37.56 -19.43
N LEU A 316 -15.07 -36.45 -19.26
CA LEU A 316 -15.70 -35.14 -19.04
C LEU A 316 -16.41 -34.64 -20.30
N TYR A 317 -17.68 -34.25 -20.11
CA TYR A 317 -18.51 -33.49 -21.06
C TYR A 317 -18.46 -34.06 -22.49
N GLU A 318 -18.71 -35.37 -22.65
CA GLU A 318 -18.57 -36.07 -23.94
C GLU A 318 -19.41 -35.48 -25.07
N SER A 319 -20.58 -34.92 -24.76
CA SER A 319 -21.45 -34.25 -25.74
C SER A 319 -20.78 -33.05 -26.41
N TYR A 320 -19.81 -32.41 -25.75
CA TYR A 320 -19.09 -31.24 -26.23
C TYR A 320 -17.81 -31.60 -27.01
N ASN A 321 -17.49 -32.88 -27.19
CA ASN A 321 -16.23 -33.35 -27.80
C ASN A 321 -15.94 -32.76 -29.20
N GLN A 322 -16.98 -32.44 -29.96
CA GLN A 322 -16.87 -31.88 -31.32
C GLN A 322 -16.89 -30.35 -31.35
N GLU A 323 -17.20 -29.69 -30.24
CA GLU A 323 -17.22 -28.23 -30.15
C GLU A 323 -15.80 -27.67 -30.00
N ILE A 324 -15.61 -26.44 -30.45
CA ILE A 324 -14.37 -25.68 -30.26
C ILE A 324 -14.30 -25.24 -28.80
N LEU A 325 -13.10 -25.32 -28.20
CA LEU A 325 -12.89 -24.89 -26.82
C LEU A 325 -13.28 -23.42 -26.62
N ASN A 326 -14.23 -23.17 -25.72
CA ASN A 326 -14.57 -21.83 -25.26
C ASN A 326 -14.14 -21.62 -23.80
N VAL A 327 -14.17 -20.35 -23.36
CA VAL A 327 -13.71 -19.96 -22.01
C VAL A 327 -14.55 -20.63 -20.91
N ASP A 328 -15.85 -20.79 -21.12
CA ASP A 328 -16.76 -21.42 -20.15
C ASP A 328 -16.47 -22.92 -19.97
N LEU A 329 -16.20 -23.62 -21.07
CA LEU A 329 -15.88 -25.05 -21.06
C LEU A 329 -14.51 -25.27 -20.41
N LEU A 330 -13.51 -24.43 -20.73
CA LEU A 330 -12.22 -24.42 -20.04
C LEU A 330 -12.40 -24.24 -18.52
N LEU A 331 -13.18 -23.25 -18.11
CA LEU A 331 -13.46 -22.95 -16.71
C LEU A 331 -14.13 -24.15 -16.00
N ARG A 332 -15.16 -24.74 -16.61
CA ARG A 332 -15.87 -25.92 -16.09
C ARG A 332 -14.94 -27.11 -15.94
N THR A 333 -14.12 -27.39 -16.95
CA THR A 333 -13.14 -28.49 -16.94
C THR A 333 -12.08 -28.29 -15.87
N CYS A 334 -11.50 -27.08 -15.75
CA CYS A 334 -10.52 -26.78 -14.71
C CYS A 334 -11.11 -26.86 -13.29
N ARG A 335 -12.36 -26.42 -13.07
CA ARG A 335 -13.04 -26.59 -11.77
C ARG A 335 -13.24 -28.06 -11.42
N LYS A 336 -13.63 -28.89 -12.39
CA LYS A 336 -13.86 -30.31 -12.18
C LYS A 336 -12.55 -31.07 -11.93
N LEU A 337 -11.48 -30.69 -12.62
CA LEU A 337 -10.13 -31.17 -12.36
C LEU A 337 -9.65 -30.87 -10.95
N ILE A 338 -9.87 -29.65 -10.46
CA ILE A 338 -9.57 -29.30 -9.06
C ILE A 338 -10.35 -30.22 -8.13
N SER A 339 -11.66 -30.40 -8.34
CA SER A 339 -12.45 -31.31 -7.51
C SER A 339 -11.93 -32.75 -7.51
N PHE A 340 -11.49 -33.29 -8.65
CA PHE A 340 -10.85 -34.61 -8.71
C PHE A 340 -9.52 -34.68 -7.95
N LEU A 341 -8.80 -33.56 -7.85
CA LEU A 341 -7.51 -33.48 -7.16
C LEU A 341 -7.66 -32.98 -5.71
N THR A 342 -8.87 -32.69 -5.22
CA THR A 342 -9.12 -32.20 -3.86
C THR A 342 -10.34 -32.86 -3.23
N THR A 343 -11.56 -32.42 -3.58
CA THR A 343 -12.84 -32.81 -2.97
C THR A 343 -13.88 -33.11 -4.06
N GLU A 344 -14.17 -34.38 -4.31
CA GLU A 344 -15.14 -34.80 -5.36
C GLU A 344 -16.59 -34.55 -4.92
N ASP A 345 -16.92 -34.94 -3.69
CA ASP A 345 -18.25 -34.80 -3.10
C ASP A 345 -18.43 -33.49 -2.31
N ARG A 346 -17.47 -32.56 -2.45
CA ARG A 346 -17.41 -31.25 -1.74
C ARG A 346 -17.37 -31.34 -0.20
N ARG A 347 -17.25 -32.54 0.36
CA ARG A 347 -17.21 -32.81 1.80
C ARG A 347 -15.98 -33.60 2.19
N GLU A 348 -15.72 -34.68 1.45
CA GLU A 348 -14.62 -35.61 1.74
C GLU A 348 -13.45 -35.43 0.76
N PRO A 349 -12.22 -35.73 1.23
CA PRO A 349 -11.06 -35.81 0.34
C PRO A 349 -11.30 -36.86 -0.75
N SER A 350 -10.99 -36.48 -2.00
CA SER A 350 -11.05 -37.42 -3.12
C SER A 350 -10.04 -38.56 -2.93
N LEU A 351 -10.38 -39.76 -3.44
CA LEU A 351 -9.46 -40.90 -3.42
C LEU A 351 -8.12 -40.56 -4.09
N LEU A 352 -8.17 -39.81 -5.20
CA LEU A 352 -6.97 -39.39 -5.92
C LEU A 352 -6.10 -38.45 -5.08
N PHE A 353 -6.69 -37.52 -4.34
CA PHE A 353 -5.96 -36.64 -3.42
C PHE A 353 -5.18 -37.43 -2.37
N ILE A 354 -5.82 -38.42 -1.74
CA ILE A 354 -5.20 -39.28 -0.72
C ILE A 354 -4.08 -40.12 -1.34
N LEU A 355 -4.35 -40.77 -2.48
CA LEU A 355 -3.37 -41.62 -3.17
C LEU A 355 -2.12 -40.83 -3.58
N LEU A 356 -2.28 -39.62 -4.11
CA LEU A 356 -1.16 -38.79 -4.57
C LEU A 356 -0.30 -38.28 -3.41
N LEU A 357 -0.90 -37.99 -2.24
CA LEU A 357 -0.16 -37.51 -1.08
C LEU A 357 0.56 -38.62 -0.30
N ASN A 358 0.05 -39.86 -0.35
CA ASN A 358 0.73 -41.02 0.22
C ASN A 358 2.05 -41.37 -0.49
N GLN A 359 2.27 -40.89 -1.72
CA GLN A 359 3.51 -41.11 -2.50
C GLN A 359 4.63 -40.11 -2.17
N GLU A 360 4.59 -39.47 -0.98
CA GLU A 360 5.60 -38.56 -0.42
C GLU A 360 6.03 -37.37 -1.31
N SER A 361 5.20 -36.92 -2.26
CA SER A 361 5.55 -35.75 -3.08
C SER A 361 4.49 -34.62 -3.07
N PRO A 362 4.26 -33.96 -1.91
CA PRO A 362 3.35 -32.81 -1.82
C PRO A 362 3.65 -31.71 -2.83
N LEU A 363 4.93 -31.53 -3.17
CA LEU A 363 5.39 -30.58 -4.18
C LEU A 363 4.85 -30.89 -5.58
N THR A 364 4.75 -32.17 -5.96
CA THR A 364 4.27 -32.58 -7.28
C THR A 364 2.79 -32.24 -7.43
N LEU A 365 1.98 -32.55 -6.41
CA LEU A 365 0.56 -32.20 -6.39
C LEU A 365 0.39 -30.66 -6.38
N ALA A 366 1.17 -29.93 -5.59
CA ALA A 366 1.14 -28.48 -5.55
C ALA A 366 1.45 -27.84 -6.92
N ILE A 367 2.47 -28.34 -7.63
CA ILE A 367 2.80 -27.89 -9.00
C ILE A 367 1.68 -28.26 -9.99
N THR A 368 1.08 -29.44 -9.85
CA THR A 368 -0.03 -29.88 -10.71
C THR A 368 -1.24 -28.95 -10.56
N LEU A 369 -1.59 -28.57 -9.32
CA LEU A 369 -2.63 -27.59 -9.05
C LEU A 369 -2.26 -26.19 -9.55
N LEU A 370 -1.00 -25.76 -9.38
CA LEU A 370 -0.49 -24.49 -9.94
C LEU A 370 -0.67 -24.44 -11.47
N LYS A 371 -0.31 -25.51 -12.19
CA LYS A 371 -0.46 -25.59 -13.65
C LYS A 371 -1.89 -25.35 -14.10
N ILE A 372 -2.89 -25.83 -13.35
CA ILE A 372 -4.32 -25.60 -13.63
C ILE A 372 -4.68 -24.12 -13.42
N ILE A 373 -4.14 -23.48 -12.37
CA ILE A 373 -4.35 -22.05 -12.10
C ILE A 373 -3.73 -21.19 -13.20
N LEU A 374 -2.53 -21.55 -13.69
CA LEU A 374 -1.83 -20.79 -14.72
C LEU A 374 -2.57 -20.77 -16.06
N ILE A 375 -3.25 -21.85 -16.44
CA ILE A 375 -4.05 -21.90 -17.68
C ILE A 375 -5.43 -21.24 -17.52
N CYS A 376 -5.97 -21.17 -16.30
CA CYS A 376 -7.28 -20.57 -16.02
C CYS A 376 -7.29 -19.85 -14.67
N LYS A 377 -6.84 -18.59 -14.62
CA LYS A 377 -6.71 -17.82 -13.36
C LYS A 377 -8.00 -17.76 -12.52
N TYR A 378 -9.17 -17.77 -13.17
CA TYR A 378 -10.48 -17.69 -12.51
C TYR A 378 -10.85 -18.92 -11.65
N VAL A 379 -10.14 -20.05 -11.77
CA VAL A 379 -10.41 -21.22 -10.91
C VAL A 379 -9.72 -21.15 -9.54
N ARG A 380 -8.85 -20.17 -9.32
CA ARG A 380 -8.14 -20.02 -8.05
C ARG A 380 -9.09 -19.95 -6.85
N SER A 381 -10.16 -19.17 -6.94
CA SER A 381 -11.15 -19.04 -5.87
C SER A 381 -11.82 -20.38 -5.56
N HIS A 382 -12.13 -21.19 -6.58
CA HIS A 382 -12.69 -22.53 -6.41
C HIS A 382 -11.70 -23.48 -5.71
N LEU A 383 -10.43 -23.45 -6.07
CA LEU A 383 -9.40 -24.23 -5.38
C LEU A 383 -9.27 -23.84 -3.91
N GLU A 384 -9.26 -22.54 -3.63
CA GLU A 384 -9.17 -22.05 -2.25
C GLU A 384 -10.40 -22.46 -1.41
N ILE A 385 -11.60 -22.52 -2.01
CA ILE A 385 -12.79 -23.11 -1.37
C ILE A 385 -12.57 -24.59 -1.07
N CYS A 386 -12.09 -25.37 -2.04
CA CYS A 386 -11.80 -26.79 -1.85
C CYS A 386 -10.77 -27.04 -0.74
N LEU A 387 -9.73 -26.20 -0.65
CA LEU A 387 -8.75 -26.27 0.44
C LEU A 387 -9.38 -25.92 1.79
N ALA A 388 -10.26 -24.91 1.85
CA ALA A 388 -11.00 -24.59 3.07
C ALA A 388 -11.87 -25.76 3.55
N GLN A 389 -12.51 -26.48 2.63
CA GLN A 389 -13.29 -27.69 2.94
C GLN A 389 -12.41 -28.80 3.51
N LEU A 390 -11.25 -29.06 2.89
CA LEU A 390 -10.28 -30.05 3.39
C LEU A 390 -9.75 -29.68 4.78
N ILE A 391 -9.46 -28.39 5.02
CA ILE A 391 -9.02 -27.92 6.34
C ILE A 391 -10.11 -28.19 7.38
N ARG A 392 -11.38 -27.82 7.12
CA ARG A 392 -12.50 -28.09 8.03
C ARG A 392 -12.74 -29.59 8.25
N TYR A 393 -12.51 -30.43 7.25
CA TYR A 393 -12.61 -31.89 7.39
C TYR A 393 -11.54 -32.42 8.35
N TYR A 394 -10.28 -32.05 8.14
CA TYR A 394 -9.14 -32.52 8.93
C TYR A 394 -9.01 -31.85 10.31
N GLU A 395 -9.65 -30.70 10.54
CA GLU A 395 -9.71 -30.03 11.85
C GLU A 395 -10.31 -30.92 12.94
N ASN A 396 -11.14 -31.91 12.57
CA ASN A 396 -11.71 -32.88 13.50
C ASN A 396 -10.76 -34.01 13.91
N TYR A 397 -9.53 -34.05 13.37
CA TYR A 397 -8.54 -35.10 13.62
C TYR A 397 -7.31 -34.54 14.37
N PRO A 398 -6.58 -35.39 15.14
CA PRO A 398 -5.35 -34.97 15.82
C PRO A 398 -4.29 -34.43 14.85
N GLU A 399 -3.53 -33.41 15.28
CA GLU A 399 -2.48 -32.79 14.46
C GLU A 399 -1.41 -33.81 13.99
N GLN A 400 -1.13 -34.83 14.79
CA GLN A 400 -0.15 -35.87 14.44
C GLN A 400 -0.60 -36.71 13.23
N GLU A 401 -1.90 -36.94 13.07
CA GLU A 401 -2.46 -37.71 11.96
C GLU A 401 -2.57 -36.86 10.68
N CYS A 402 -2.61 -35.54 10.84
CA CYS A 402 -2.76 -34.58 9.74
C CYS A 402 -1.42 -34.09 9.15
N GLN A 403 -0.27 -34.58 9.63
CA GLN A 403 1.05 -34.04 9.24
C GLN A 403 1.26 -34.04 7.72
N TRP A 404 0.90 -35.10 7.01
CA TRP A 404 1.03 -35.17 5.55
C TRP A 404 0.24 -34.07 4.83
N PHE A 405 -0.97 -33.76 5.33
CA PHE A 405 -1.83 -32.71 4.79
C PHE A 405 -1.29 -31.31 5.12
N ILE A 406 -0.82 -31.12 6.35
CA ILE A 406 -0.18 -29.88 6.79
C ILE A 406 1.07 -29.60 5.95
N HIS A 407 1.92 -30.61 5.70
CA HIS A 407 3.08 -30.48 4.83
C HIS A 407 2.69 -30.11 3.39
N PHE A 408 1.58 -30.64 2.89
CA PHE A 408 1.03 -30.23 1.60
C PHE A 408 0.60 -28.76 1.59
N LEU A 409 -0.15 -28.29 2.59
CA LEU A 409 -0.57 -26.88 2.68
C LEU A 409 0.64 -25.93 2.76
N GLU A 410 1.66 -26.26 3.55
CA GLU A 410 2.90 -25.47 3.62
C GLU A 410 3.60 -25.43 2.26
N THR A 411 3.76 -26.58 1.61
CA THR A 411 4.39 -26.66 0.28
C THR A 411 3.61 -25.86 -0.75
N PHE A 412 2.28 -25.99 -0.73
CA PHE A 412 1.39 -25.27 -1.63
C PHE A 412 1.42 -23.75 -1.40
N ASN A 413 1.46 -23.30 -0.15
CA ASN A 413 1.63 -21.89 0.20
C ASN A 413 2.93 -21.31 -0.36
N ILE A 414 4.03 -22.05 -0.23
CA ILE A 414 5.35 -21.64 -0.76
C ILE A 414 5.30 -21.58 -2.29
N VAL A 415 4.73 -22.60 -2.95
CA VAL A 415 4.55 -22.60 -4.40
C VAL A 415 3.73 -21.38 -4.83
N LEU A 416 2.56 -21.13 -4.24
CA LEU A 416 1.79 -19.93 -4.58
C LEU A 416 2.52 -18.62 -4.26
N ALA A 417 3.32 -18.56 -3.19
CA ALA A 417 4.09 -17.37 -2.86
C ALA A 417 5.15 -17.05 -3.93
N ILE A 418 5.77 -18.08 -4.53
CA ILE A 418 6.79 -17.94 -5.57
C ILE A 418 6.17 -17.53 -6.92
N TYR A 419 5.02 -18.09 -7.29
CA TYR A 419 4.39 -17.90 -8.61
C TYR A 419 3.24 -16.87 -8.63
N THR A 420 3.11 -16.00 -7.62
CA THR A 420 2.07 -14.96 -7.62
C THR A 420 2.64 -13.56 -7.76
N GLU A 421 1.85 -12.68 -8.38
CA GLU A 421 2.22 -11.47 -9.16
C GLU A 421 3.10 -10.39 -8.48
N ASN A 422 3.45 -10.50 -7.19
CA ASN A 422 4.07 -9.39 -6.43
C ASN A 422 5.49 -9.66 -5.91
N VAL A 423 6.02 -10.89 -5.96
CA VAL A 423 7.41 -11.18 -5.52
C VAL A 423 8.05 -12.19 -6.47
N GLN A 424 9.12 -11.80 -7.15
CA GLN A 424 9.93 -12.68 -7.98
C GLN A 424 11.10 -13.24 -7.17
N TYR A 425 11.26 -14.56 -7.14
CA TYR A 425 12.39 -15.22 -6.47
C TYR A 425 13.43 -15.64 -7.50
N ASN A 426 14.60 -14.99 -7.50
CA ASN A 426 15.70 -15.31 -8.42
C ASN A 426 16.82 -16.10 -7.72
N LEU A 427 17.48 -17.01 -8.44
CA LEU A 427 18.68 -17.69 -7.96
C LEU A 427 19.93 -17.01 -8.50
N VAL A 428 20.83 -16.58 -7.61
CA VAL A 428 22.13 -15.97 -7.97
C VAL A 428 23.25 -16.93 -7.60
N LYS A 429 24.10 -17.28 -8.58
CA LYS A 429 25.28 -18.14 -8.37
C LYS A 429 26.37 -17.33 -7.65
N VAL A 430 26.89 -17.86 -6.54
CA VAL A 430 27.87 -17.16 -5.67
C VAL A 430 29.26 -17.78 -5.71
N ARG A 431 29.40 -19.01 -6.19
CA ARG A 431 30.69 -19.68 -6.38
C ARG A 431 30.75 -20.31 -7.77
N ASP A 432 31.84 -20.08 -8.47
CA ASP A 432 32.18 -20.88 -9.65
C ASP A 432 32.80 -22.19 -9.19
N SER A 433 31.98 -23.24 -9.17
CA SER A 433 32.49 -24.61 -9.15
C SER A 433 32.54 -25.12 -10.58
N ASP A 434 33.74 -25.50 -11.02
CA ASP A 434 33.97 -26.28 -12.22
C ASP A 434 33.51 -27.73 -11.97
N HIS A 435 32.55 -28.17 -12.79
CA HIS A 435 32.27 -29.52 -13.28
C HIS A 435 30.78 -29.93 -13.29
N GLN A 436 30.47 -30.74 -14.29
CA GLN A 436 29.18 -30.97 -14.93
C GLN A 436 28.16 -31.83 -14.13
N SER A 437 26.89 -31.60 -14.49
CA SER A 437 25.73 -32.51 -14.50
C SER A 437 24.77 -32.60 -13.31
N ILE A 438 24.99 -31.91 -12.19
CA ILE A 438 23.96 -31.73 -11.15
C ILE A 438 24.00 -30.27 -10.67
N ILE A 439 22.86 -29.56 -10.69
CA ILE A 439 22.76 -28.20 -10.13
C ILE A 439 23.03 -28.31 -8.62
N ASP A 440 24.25 -27.96 -8.18
CA ASP A 440 24.55 -27.82 -6.75
C ASP A 440 23.83 -26.58 -6.21
N LEU A 441 22.64 -26.78 -5.64
CA LEU A 441 21.81 -25.72 -5.07
C LEU A 441 22.48 -25.01 -3.87
N ASN A 442 23.57 -25.56 -3.32
CA ASN A 442 24.34 -24.89 -2.28
C ASN A 442 25.19 -23.74 -2.82
N ALA A 443 25.49 -23.73 -4.13
CA ALA A 443 26.23 -22.65 -4.79
C ALA A 443 25.37 -21.42 -5.14
N TYR A 444 24.03 -21.53 -5.00
CA TYR A 444 23.07 -20.47 -5.34
C TYR A 444 22.45 -19.84 -4.09
N ARG A 445 22.19 -18.53 -4.14
CA ARG A 445 21.43 -17.77 -3.13
C ARG A 445 20.09 -17.30 -3.70
N ILE A 446 19.09 -17.17 -2.83
CA ILE A 446 17.75 -16.69 -3.19
C ILE A 446 17.73 -15.16 -3.08
N PHE A 447 17.28 -14.49 -4.14
CA PHE A 447 17.05 -13.05 -4.16
C PHE A 447 15.58 -12.76 -4.47
N PRO A 448 14.75 -12.48 -3.44
CA PRO A 448 13.37 -12.04 -3.65
C PRO A 448 13.33 -10.55 -4.04
N GLN A 449 12.58 -10.24 -5.09
CA GLN A 449 12.35 -8.88 -5.58
C GLN A 449 10.85 -8.62 -5.60
N LEU A 450 10.37 -7.54 -4.98
CA LEU A 450 8.98 -7.11 -5.12
C LEU A 450 8.72 -6.75 -6.59
N LYS A 451 7.75 -7.41 -7.20
CA LYS A 451 7.26 -7.10 -8.54
C LYS A 451 6.27 -5.95 -8.37
N GLY A 452 6.73 -4.72 -8.62
CA GLY A 452 5.84 -3.57 -8.78
C GLY A 452 4.87 -3.80 -9.93
N ILE A 453 3.78 -3.05 -9.98
CA ILE A 453 2.86 -3.12 -11.12
C ILE A 453 3.65 -2.76 -12.39
N GLU A 454 3.85 -3.72 -13.28
CA GLU A 454 4.57 -3.53 -14.54
C GLU A 454 3.61 -2.94 -15.59
N MET A 455 3.76 -1.64 -15.84
CA MET A 455 3.00 -0.87 -16.84
C MET A 455 3.95 -0.06 -17.73
N ARG A 456 5.14 -0.60 -18.01
CA ARG A 456 6.15 0.04 -18.84
C ARG A 456 5.60 0.26 -20.26
N GLY A 457 5.60 1.51 -20.71
CA GLY A 457 5.06 1.87 -22.02
C GLY A 457 3.54 1.72 -22.17
N ALA A 458 2.80 1.47 -21.07
CA ALA A 458 1.35 1.37 -21.12
C ALA A 458 0.72 2.70 -21.49
N ASP A 459 -0.40 2.67 -22.23
CA ASP A 459 -1.23 3.84 -22.46
C ASP A 459 -2.33 3.91 -21.40
N LEU A 460 -2.21 4.91 -20.55
CA LEU A 460 -3.06 5.25 -19.43
C LEU A 460 -3.53 6.72 -19.56
N SER A 461 -3.48 7.27 -20.77
CA SER A 461 -3.86 8.66 -21.03
C SER A 461 -5.34 8.90 -20.68
N GLY A 462 -5.61 10.02 -20.01
CA GLY A 462 -6.96 10.41 -19.58
C GLY A 462 -7.63 9.49 -18.56
N THR A 463 -6.93 8.48 -18.02
CA THR A 463 -7.50 7.54 -17.06
C THR A 463 -7.70 8.17 -15.69
N ASP A 464 -8.74 7.73 -14.98
CA ASP A 464 -8.96 8.06 -13.57
C ASP A 464 -8.22 7.05 -12.68
N LEU A 465 -7.13 7.51 -12.09
CA LEU A 465 -6.26 6.77 -11.19
C LEU A 465 -6.22 7.42 -9.79
N ARG A 466 -7.24 8.19 -9.43
CA ARG A 466 -7.31 8.84 -8.12
C ARG A 466 -7.23 7.83 -6.98
N HIS A 467 -6.52 8.20 -5.91
CA HIS A 467 -6.34 7.38 -4.71
C HIS A 467 -5.69 5.99 -4.92
N ASN A 468 -5.24 5.66 -6.14
CA ASN A 468 -4.67 4.35 -6.41
C ASN A 468 -3.29 4.21 -5.77
N ASN A 469 -2.97 2.99 -5.34
CA ASN A 469 -1.64 2.65 -4.88
C ASN A 469 -0.79 2.08 -6.03
N LEU A 470 0.04 2.95 -6.59
CA LEU A 470 1.02 2.69 -7.64
C LEU A 470 2.46 2.77 -7.09
N SER A 471 2.64 2.56 -5.78
CA SER A 471 3.96 2.58 -5.16
C SER A 471 4.85 1.51 -5.76
N ASP A 472 6.10 1.85 -6.08
CA ASP A 472 7.09 0.95 -6.71
C ASP A 472 6.67 0.42 -8.10
N ALA A 473 5.62 0.98 -8.71
CA ALA A 473 5.19 0.59 -10.06
C ALA A 473 6.27 0.94 -11.10
N ASP A 474 6.43 0.08 -12.11
CA ASP A 474 7.27 0.36 -13.26
C ASP A 474 6.42 0.95 -14.39
N LEU A 475 6.43 2.28 -14.47
CA LEU A 475 5.70 3.10 -15.43
C LEU A 475 6.66 3.79 -16.43
N ARG A 476 7.86 3.23 -16.62
CA ARG A 476 8.87 3.85 -17.51
C ARG A 476 8.32 3.95 -18.93
N GLY A 477 8.39 5.16 -19.50
CA GLY A 477 7.84 5.42 -20.84
C GLY A 477 6.32 5.27 -20.97
N ALA A 478 5.57 5.08 -19.89
CA ALA A 478 4.12 5.00 -19.94
C ALA A 478 3.52 6.34 -20.37
N ASN A 479 2.38 6.30 -21.07
CA ASN A 479 1.61 7.48 -21.40
C ASN A 479 0.51 7.71 -20.36
N LEU A 480 0.71 8.67 -19.48
CA LEU A 480 -0.22 9.14 -18.44
C LEU A 480 -0.72 10.56 -18.74
N SER A 481 -0.64 11.02 -20.00
CA SER A 481 -1.05 12.37 -20.36
C SER A 481 -2.51 12.60 -19.99
N SER A 482 -2.81 13.72 -19.35
CA SER A 482 -4.16 14.09 -18.88
C SER A 482 -4.81 13.09 -17.90
N ALA A 483 -4.07 12.12 -17.36
CA ALA A 483 -4.61 11.21 -16.35
C ALA A 483 -4.88 11.95 -15.03
N ASP A 484 -5.90 11.49 -14.29
CA ASP A 484 -6.17 11.96 -12.93
C ASP A 484 -5.52 11.06 -11.90
N LEU A 485 -4.40 11.51 -11.34
CA LEU A 485 -3.62 10.86 -10.30
C LEU A 485 -3.76 11.61 -8.96
N THR A 486 -4.85 12.37 -8.77
CA THR A 486 -5.09 13.12 -7.54
C THR A 486 -5.10 12.15 -6.34
N GLN A 487 -4.30 12.46 -5.32
CA GLN A 487 -4.09 11.61 -4.13
C GLN A 487 -3.58 10.19 -4.39
N ALA A 488 -3.08 9.88 -5.59
CA ALA A 488 -2.46 8.58 -5.86
C ALA A 488 -1.15 8.43 -5.08
N ASN A 489 -0.83 7.20 -4.67
CA ASN A 489 0.48 6.87 -4.11
C ASN A 489 1.39 6.32 -5.20
N LEU A 490 2.36 7.12 -5.63
CA LEU A 490 3.42 6.82 -6.59
C LEU A 490 4.80 6.81 -5.91
N SER A 491 4.86 6.63 -4.58
CA SER A 491 6.13 6.60 -3.87
C SER A 491 7.01 5.48 -4.41
N LEU A 492 8.29 5.77 -4.66
CA LEU A 492 9.25 4.84 -5.27
C LEU A 492 8.92 4.38 -6.71
N ALA A 493 7.88 4.90 -7.34
CA ALA A 493 7.53 4.51 -8.70
C ALA A 493 8.63 4.89 -9.71
N LYS A 494 8.83 4.04 -10.73
CA LYS A 494 9.75 4.28 -11.84
C LYS A 494 8.98 4.90 -13.01
N LEU A 495 9.02 6.22 -13.12
CA LEU A 495 8.34 7.05 -14.13
C LEU A 495 9.33 7.62 -15.16
N GLY A 496 10.56 7.10 -15.23
CA GLY A 496 11.56 7.59 -16.17
C GLY A 496 11.04 7.59 -17.61
N ARG A 497 11.15 8.74 -18.29
CA ARG A 497 10.61 8.98 -19.65
C ARG A 497 9.09 8.84 -19.81
N ALA A 498 8.33 8.75 -18.73
CA ALA A 498 6.86 8.72 -18.82
C ALA A 498 6.32 10.06 -19.31
N ASN A 499 5.20 10.02 -20.04
CA ASN A 499 4.46 11.21 -20.44
C ASN A 499 3.34 11.48 -19.42
N LEU A 500 3.52 12.47 -18.56
CA LEU A 500 2.56 12.97 -17.57
C LEU A 500 2.04 14.38 -17.96
N SER A 501 2.17 14.77 -19.24
CA SER A 501 1.76 16.10 -19.69
C SER A 501 0.29 16.35 -19.37
N SER A 502 -0.01 17.53 -18.82
CA SER A 502 -1.36 17.93 -18.37
C SER A 502 -2.04 16.99 -17.37
N ALA A 503 -1.30 16.07 -16.72
CA ALA A 503 -1.88 15.18 -15.70
C ALA A 503 -2.25 15.94 -14.41
N MET A 504 -3.26 15.45 -13.68
CA MET A 504 -3.63 15.96 -12.36
C MET A 504 -2.97 15.12 -11.27
N LEU A 505 -1.94 15.65 -10.61
CA LEU A 505 -1.17 15.02 -9.53
C LEU A 505 -1.36 15.75 -8.20
N ASN A 506 -2.49 16.44 -8.04
CA ASN A 506 -2.76 17.23 -6.84
C ASN A 506 -2.71 16.31 -5.61
N THR A 507 -1.97 16.69 -4.58
CA THR A 507 -1.81 15.91 -3.33
C THR A 507 -1.29 14.48 -3.52
N ALA A 508 -0.73 14.13 -4.69
CA ALA A 508 -0.15 12.81 -4.94
C ALA A 508 1.14 12.59 -4.12
N GLN A 509 1.40 11.34 -3.75
CA GLN A 509 2.63 10.95 -3.05
C GLN A 509 3.65 10.43 -4.07
N LEU A 510 4.68 11.21 -4.37
CA LEU A 510 5.77 10.90 -5.32
C LEU A 510 7.13 10.83 -4.61
N SER A 511 7.12 10.58 -3.30
CA SER A 511 8.35 10.58 -2.52
C SER A 511 9.31 9.51 -3.04
N VAL A 512 10.56 9.90 -3.31
CA VAL A 512 11.61 9.03 -3.85
C VAL A 512 11.28 8.43 -5.23
N ALA A 513 10.28 8.96 -5.96
CA ALA A 513 9.96 8.49 -7.30
C ALA A 513 11.07 8.86 -8.31
N ASP A 514 11.26 8.01 -9.34
CA ASP A 514 12.19 8.27 -10.44
C ASP A 514 11.45 8.84 -11.65
N LEU A 515 11.50 10.15 -11.83
CA LEU A 515 10.89 10.94 -12.91
C LEU A 515 11.94 11.42 -13.92
N ASN A 516 13.11 10.79 -13.98
CA ASN A 516 14.19 11.21 -14.88
C ASN A 516 13.72 11.27 -16.34
N SER A 517 13.90 12.42 -16.97
CA SER A 517 13.45 12.71 -18.34
C SER A 517 11.94 12.52 -18.58
N ALA A 518 11.10 12.54 -17.53
CA ALA A 518 9.65 12.50 -17.69
C ALA A 518 9.11 13.84 -18.22
N ASP A 519 7.99 13.80 -18.93
CA ASP A 519 7.29 15.00 -19.40
C ASP A 519 6.10 15.30 -18.47
N LEU A 520 6.20 16.32 -17.63
CA LEU A 520 5.15 16.87 -16.77
C LEU A 520 4.67 18.25 -17.26
N SER A 521 4.86 18.57 -18.54
CA SER A 521 4.50 19.90 -19.07
C SER A 521 3.01 20.18 -18.86
N GLY A 522 2.69 21.33 -18.26
CA GLY A 522 1.32 21.74 -17.93
C GLY A 522 0.63 20.91 -16.83
N ALA A 523 1.32 19.96 -16.18
CA ALA A 523 0.71 19.14 -15.13
C ALA A 523 0.40 19.95 -13.85
N SER A 524 -0.61 19.51 -13.09
CA SER A 524 -0.96 20.12 -11.80
C SER A 524 -0.46 19.25 -10.64
N LEU A 525 0.57 19.71 -9.92
CA LEU A 525 1.20 19.05 -8.77
C LEU A 525 0.94 19.82 -7.45
N LYS A 526 -0.21 20.48 -7.32
CA LYS A 526 -0.50 21.30 -6.13
C LYS A 526 -0.47 20.44 -4.87
N ASN A 527 0.28 20.86 -3.86
CA ASN A 527 0.47 20.12 -2.59
C ASN A 527 1.02 18.69 -2.75
N ALA A 528 1.61 18.31 -3.91
CA ALA A 528 2.18 16.98 -4.10
C ALA A 528 3.45 16.79 -3.25
N ASP A 529 3.73 15.54 -2.85
CA ASP A 529 4.93 15.18 -2.09
C ASP A 529 5.99 14.57 -3.02
N LEU A 530 6.97 15.37 -3.43
CA LEU A 530 8.10 15.01 -4.29
C LEU A 530 9.42 14.94 -3.51
N ARG A 531 9.38 14.76 -2.18
CA ARG A 531 10.60 14.74 -1.37
C ARG A 531 11.55 13.66 -1.87
N ARG A 532 12.81 14.05 -2.11
CA ARG A 532 13.88 13.17 -2.61
C ARG A 532 13.59 12.50 -3.96
N ALA A 533 12.62 13.00 -4.73
CA ALA A 533 12.35 12.51 -6.08
C ALA A 533 13.49 12.87 -7.04
N ASN A 534 13.67 12.05 -8.08
CA ASN A 534 14.61 12.29 -9.16
C ASN A 534 13.89 12.86 -10.38
N LEU A 535 13.99 14.17 -10.60
CA LEU A 535 13.38 14.93 -11.71
C LEU A 535 14.44 15.40 -12.72
N ARG A 536 15.63 14.77 -12.73
CA ARG A 536 16.71 15.17 -13.62
C ARG A 536 16.24 15.17 -15.07
N GLN A 537 16.53 16.24 -15.81
CA GLN A 537 16.11 16.41 -17.22
C GLN A 537 14.60 16.32 -17.48
N ALA A 538 13.74 16.37 -16.45
CA ALA A 538 12.30 16.34 -16.63
C ALA A 538 11.79 17.67 -17.23
N SER A 539 10.73 17.61 -18.03
CA SER A 539 10.02 18.81 -18.46
C SER A 539 8.88 19.11 -17.50
N LEU A 540 8.90 20.28 -16.87
CA LEU A 540 7.84 20.82 -16.02
C LEU A 540 7.36 22.18 -16.55
N SER A 541 7.52 22.45 -17.85
CA SER A 541 7.17 23.75 -18.43
C SER A 541 5.68 24.04 -18.22
N GLY A 542 5.37 25.21 -17.67
CA GLY A 542 4.00 25.62 -17.33
C GLY A 542 3.32 24.79 -16.23
N ALA A 543 4.02 23.88 -15.55
CA ALA A 543 3.43 23.04 -14.51
C ALA A 543 3.11 23.87 -13.25
N SER A 544 2.08 23.45 -12.50
CA SER A 544 1.68 24.07 -11.23
C SER A 544 2.16 23.24 -10.05
N LEU A 545 3.22 23.67 -9.38
CA LEU A 545 3.81 23.09 -8.16
C LEU A 545 3.49 23.93 -6.90
N ILE A 546 2.35 24.63 -6.87
CA ILE A 546 1.95 25.47 -5.72
C ILE A 546 1.96 24.62 -4.44
N ALA A 547 2.71 25.07 -3.44
CA ALA A 547 2.89 24.41 -2.14
C ALA A 547 3.34 22.92 -2.22
N ALA A 548 3.95 22.51 -3.32
CA ALA A 548 4.52 21.17 -3.44
C ALA A 548 5.74 21.00 -2.53
N LYS A 549 5.98 19.77 -2.06
CA LYS A 549 7.13 19.43 -1.19
C LYS A 549 8.23 18.79 -2.04
N LEU A 550 9.28 19.54 -2.34
CA LEU A 550 10.45 19.11 -3.12
C LEU A 550 11.74 19.05 -2.27
N HIS A 551 11.63 18.99 -0.94
CA HIS A 551 12.80 18.90 -0.06
C HIS A 551 13.77 17.78 -0.50
N SER A 552 15.04 18.15 -0.71
CA SER A 552 16.10 17.25 -1.19
C SER A 552 15.84 16.56 -2.54
N ALA A 553 14.96 17.08 -3.39
CA ALA A 553 14.74 16.56 -4.75
C ALA A 553 15.91 16.92 -5.70
N ASN A 554 16.17 16.06 -6.69
CA ASN A 554 17.13 16.32 -7.75
C ASN A 554 16.41 16.81 -9.01
N LEU A 555 16.59 18.07 -9.38
CA LEU A 555 16.03 18.71 -10.57
C LEU A 555 17.10 19.12 -11.59
N GLN A 556 18.33 18.59 -11.53
CA GLN A 556 19.40 19.06 -12.43
C GLN A 556 18.98 19.01 -13.90
N HIS A 557 19.24 20.07 -14.65
CA HIS A 557 18.85 20.25 -16.06
C HIS A 557 17.33 20.13 -16.35
N ALA A 558 16.45 20.19 -15.35
CA ALA A 558 15.01 20.19 -15.57
C ALA A 558 14.54 21.50 -16.26
N ASN A 559 13.48 21.40 -17.06
CA ASN A 559 12.85 22.55 -17.71
C ASN A 559 11.61 22.99 -16.94
N LEU A 560 11.71 24.04 -16.16
CA LEU A 560 10.64 24.67 -15.37
C LEU A 560 10.20 26.02 -15.95
N ASN A 561 10.40 26.25 -17.25
CA ASN A 561 10.00 27.49 -17.92
C ASN A 561 8.51 27.78 -17.65
N SER A 562 8.23 28.98 -17.12
CA SER A 562 6.90 29.48 -16.78
C SER A 562 6.13 28.61 -15.78
N ALA A 563 6.80 27.75 -15.02
CA ALA A 563 6.19 26.95 -13.97
C ALA A 563 5.78 27.81 -12.77
N THR A 564 4.73 27.41 -12.05
CA THR A 564 4.27 28.08 -10.82
C THR A 564 4.68 27.26 -9.60
N LEU A 565 5.66 27.75 -8.85
CA LEU A 565 6.21 27.15 -7.62
C LEU A 565 5.93 28.00 -6.36
N CYS A 566 4.87 28.82 -6.38
CA CYS A 566 4.50 29.66 -5.24
C CYS A 566 4.41 28.83 -3.95
N SER A 567 5.12 29.27 -2.91
CA SER A 567 5.17 28.61 -1.60
C SER A 567 5.65 27.15 -1.61
N ALA A 568 6.34 26.70 -2.66
CA ALA A 568 6.92 25.35 -2.70
C ALA A 568 8.10 25.21 -1.73
N ASP A 569 8.26 24.01 -1.16
CA ASP A 569 9.42 23.65 -0.33
C ASP A 569 10.50 23.00 -1.19
N LEU A 570 11.53 23.77 -1.56
CA LEU A 570 12.69 23.36 -2.35
C LEU A 570 13.97 23.29 -1.50
N ASN A 571 13.84 23.20 -0.17
CA ASN A 571 14.98 23.20 0.73
C ASN A 571 15.91 22.01 0.45
N CYS A 572 17.23 22.25 0.40
CA CYS A 572 18.27 21.27 0.05
C CYS A 572 18.09 20.60 -1.34
N SER A 573 17.28 21.15 -2.24
CA SER A 573 17.12 20.60 -3.60
C SER A 573 18.31 20.95 -4.50
N ASP A 574 18.54 20.14 -5.53
CA ASP A 574 19.51 20.43 -6.58
C ASP A 574 18.80 20.91 -7.85
N LEU A 575 18.87 22.21 -8.11
CA LEU A 575 18.31 22.93 -9.26
C LEU A 575 19.43 23.41 -10.20
N SER A 576 20.64 22.82 -10.14
CA SER A 576 21.74 23.27 -11.00
C SER A 576 21.41 23.07 -12.48
N GLU A 577 21.79 24.07 -13.28
CA GLU A 577 21.55 24.13 -14.72
C GLU A 577 20.06 23.99 -15.12
N THR A 578 19.13 24.31 -14.22
CA THR A 578 17.69 24.31 -14.54
C THR A 578 17.28 25.52 -15.39
N ASN A 579 16.27 25.32 -16.24
CA ASN A 579 15.61 26.41 -16.95
C ASN A 579 14.37 26.86 -16.16
N LEU A 580 14.42 28.06 -15.58
CA LEU A 580 13.38 28.68 -14.75
C LEU A 580 12.92 30.03 -15.32
N ILE A 581 13.08 30.25 -16.64
CA ILE A 581 12.64 31.50 -17.29
C ILE A 581 11.17 31.76 -16.96
N GLY A 582 10.85 32.96 -16.47
CA GLY A 582 9.49 33.38 -16.14
C GLY A 582 8.80 32.57 -15.04
N ALA A 583 9.51 31.70 -14.32
CA ALA A 583 8.91 30.88 -13.27
C ALA A 583 8.47 31.74 -12.07
N ASN A 584 7.33 31.37 -11.46
CA ASN A 584 6.85 32.03 -10.25
C ASN A 584 7.26 31.24 -9.00
N LEU A 585 8.29 31.71 -8.30
CA LEU A 585 8.85 31.17 -7.06
C LEU A 585 8.53 32.05 -5.84
N SER A 586 7.48 32.88 -5.91
CA SER A 586 7.12 33.75 -4.79
C SER A 586 6.90 32.96 -3.50
N ASP A 587 7.49 33.44 -2.40
CA ASP A 587 7.43 32.83 -1.07
C ASP A 587 7.91 31.36 -1.00
N ALA A 588 8.65 30.88 -2.00
CA ALA A 588 9.22 29.53 -1.98
C ALA A 588 10.37 29.41 -0.96
N ASP A 589 10.52 28.22 -0.37
CA ASP A 589 11.64 27.90 0.51
C ASP A 589 12.76 27.23 -0.29
N LEU A 590 13.80 27.99 -0.63
CA LEU A 590 14.98 27.58 -1.41
C LEU A 590 16.24 27.46 -0.53
N ARG A 591 16.08 27.34 0.80
CA ARG A 591 17.21 27.26 1.72
C ARG A 591 18.17 26.14 1.32
N ARG A 592 19.47 26.44 1.32
CA ARG A 592 20.54 25.47 1.02
C ARG A 592 20.39 24.75 -0.33
N SER A 593 19.60 25.29 -1.26
CA SER A 593 19.45 24.72 -2.59
C SER A 593 20.66 25.04 -3.47
N ASN A 594 20.93 24.18 -4.45
CA ASN A 594 21.94 24.43 -5.48
C ASN A 594 21.25 24.94 -6.74
N LEU A 595 21.39 26.23 -7.05
CA LEU A 595 20.90 26.92 -8.25
C LEU A 595 22.05 27.32 -9.19
N SER A 596 23.22 26.70 -9.05
CA SER A 596 24.38 27.07 -9.88
C SER A 596 24.06 26.92 -11.37
N ASN A 597 24.45 27.93 -12.15
CA ASN A 597 24.19 28.02 -13.59
C ASN A 597 22.71 27.91 -14.01
N ALA A 598 21.75 28.06 -13.08
CA ALA A 598 20.33 28.06 -13.42
C ALA A 598 19.94 29.34 -14.19
N ASN A 599 18.97 29.21 -15.11
CA ASN A 599 18.43 30.35 -15.84
C ASN A 599 17.10 30.81 -15.23
N LEU A 600 17.13 31.89 -14.45
CA LEU A 600 16.03 32.54 -13.76
C LEU A 600 15.61 33.87 -14.43
N THR A 601 15.84 34.01 -15.74
CA THR A 601 15.46 35.25 -16.46
C THR A 601 13.97 35.55 -16.25
N ASP A 602 13.63 36.77 -15.86
CA ASP A 602 12.27 37.24 -15.57
C ASP A 602 11.51 36.42 -14.50
N ALA A 603 12.20 35.61 -13.70
CA ALA A 603 11.56 34.83 -12.63
C ALA A 603 11.06 35.72 -11.48
N ASN A 604 9.95 35.34 -10.86
CA ASN A 604 9.44 35.99 -9.66
C ASN A 604 9.90 35.25 -8.40
N LEU A 605 10.84 35.83 -7.65
CA LEU A 605 11.38 35.33 -6.38
C LEU A 605 10.96 36.21 -5.19
N SER A 606 9.90 37.03 -5.34
CA SER A 606 9.47 37.93 -4.28
C SER A 606 9.18 37.17 -2.98
N GLY A 607 9.78 37.60 -1.86
CA GLY A 607 9.60 36.96 -0.55
C GLY A 607 10.23 35.56 -0.39
N ALA A 608 10.87 35.01 -1.42
CA ALA A 608 11.48 33.69 -1.35
C ALA A 608 12.64 33.63 -0.34
N ASN A 609 12.83 32.47 0.28
CA ASN A 609 13.92 32.24 1.22
C ASN A 609 15.07 31.46 0.55
N LEU A 610 16.13 32.16 0.18
CA LEU A 610 17.34 31.64 -0.48
C LEU A 610 18.53 31.58 0.48
N SER A 611 18.30 31.55 1.80
CA SER A 611 19.42 31.53 2.75
C SER A 611 20.30 30.29 2.59
N ASP A 612 21.62 30.50 2.64
CA ASP A 612 22.66 29.50 2.35
C ASP A 612 22.59 28.85 0.95
N ALA A 613 21.83 29.41 -0.02
CA ALA A 613 21.73 28.85 -1.36
C ALA A 613 22.96 29.15 -2.24
N ASN A 614 23.28 28.24 -3.16
CA ASN A 614 24.35 28.44 -4.15
C ASN A 614 23.76 28.89 -5.50
N LEU A 615 23.91 30.17 -5.86
CA LEU A 615 23.50 30.73 -7.14
C LEU A 615 24.69 31.03 -8.07
N ASN A 616 25.88 30.44 -7.83
CA ASN A 616 27.06 30.74 -8.65
C ASN A 616 26.78 30.57 -10.15
N GLY A 617 27.07 31.60 -10.94
CA GLY A 617 26.86 31.59 -12.40
C GLY A 617 25.40 31.65 -12.87
N ALA A 618 24.42 31.77 -11.97
CA ALA A 618 23.01 31.82 -12.35
C ALA A 618 22.66 33.12 -13.12
N ASN A 619 21.73 33.00 -14.07
CA ASN A 619 21.21 34.14 -14.83
C ASN A 619 19.87 34.59 -14.24
N LEU A 620 19.85 35.72 -13.54
CA LEU A 620 18.68 36.37 -12.92
C LEU A 620 18.32 37.70 -13.62
N ASN A 621 18.61 37.83 -14.92
CA ASN A 621 18.26 39.05 -15.67
C ASN A 621 16.76 39.34 -15.56
N GLY A 622 16.39 40.57 -15.18
CA GLY A 622 14.98 40.98 -15.03
C GLY A 622 14.22 40.32 -13.87
N ALA A 623 14.86 39.47 -13.05
CA ALA A 623 14.18 38.76 -11.98
C ALA A 623 13.68 39.70 -10.86
N ASN A 624 12.55 39.36 -10.25
CA ASN A 624 12.01 40.07 -9.09
C ASN A 624 12.44 39.38 -7.80
N LEU A 625 13.36 39.98 -7.04
CA LEU A 625 13.86 39.50 -5.75
C LEU A 625 13.37 40.36 -4.57
N ASN A 626 12.32 41.15 -4.76
CA ASN A 626 11.80 42.05 -3.73
C ASN A 626 11.55 41.29 -2.42
N ARG A 627 12.17 41.76 -1.32
CA ARG A 627 12.08 41.14 0.02
C ARG A 627 12.56 39.69 0.13
N ALA A 628 13.27 39.15 -0.86
CA ALA A 628 13.86 37.82 -0.74
C ALA A 628 14.92 37.78 0.38
N ASN A 629 15.05 36.64 1.05
CA ASN A 629 16.11 36.40 2.05
C ASN A 629 17.30 35.72 1.40
N LEU A 630 18.41 36.44 1.23
CA LEU A 630 19.65 35.97 0.59
C LEU A 630 20.82 35.81 1.59
N ASN A 631 20.53 35.70 2.88
CA ASN A 631 21.56 35.57 3.91
C ASN A 631 22.50 34.38 3.61
N ARG A 632 23.81 34.62 3.55
CA ARG A 632 24.87 33.64 3.23
C ARG A 632 24.75 32.96 1.85
N ALA A 633 23.91 33.48 0.96
CA ALA A 633 23.85 32.96 -0.40
C ALA A 633 25.16 33.26 -1.16
N ASN A 634 25.52 32.38 -2.10
CA ASN A 634 26.62 32.61 -3.02
C ASN A 634 26.08 33.12 -4.37
N LEU A 635 26.25 34.40 -4.68
CA LEU A 635 25.82 35.05 -5.91
C LEU A 635 27.02 35.41 -6.83
N SER A 636 28.17 34.77 -6.65
CA SER A 636 29.34 35.02 -7.50
C SER A 636 29.06 34.68 -8.97
N ASN A 637 29.57 35.49 -9.89
CA ASN A 637 29.40 35.35 -11.34
C ASN A 637 27.93 35.37 -11.81
N THR A 638 26.99 35.88 -11.01
CA THR A 638 25.58 35.93 -11.41
C THR A 638 25.30 37.08 -12.37
N ASN A 639 24.30 36.91 -13.24
CA ASN A 639 23.74 38.02 -14.02
C ASN A 639 22.45 38.51 -13.35
N LEU A 640 22.53 39.59 -12.59
CA LEU A 640 21.42 40.29 -11.93
C LEU A 640 21.01 41.57 -12.67
N SER A 641 21.39 41.73 -13.94
CA SER A 641 21.07 42.94 -14.70
C SER A 641 19.55 43.14 -14.78
N HIS A 642 19.09 44.38 -14.63
CA HIS A 642 17.66 44.75 -14.58
C HIS A 642 16.83 44.10 -13.45
N ALA A 643 17.43 43.35 -12.51
CA ALA A 643 16.69 42.71 -11.42
C ALA A 643 16.16 43.73 -10.38
N ASP A 644 15.02 43.42 -9.74
CA ASP A 644 14.54 44.18 -8.57
C ASP A 644 15.04 43.54 -7.27
N LEU A 645 16.02 44.19 -6.63
CA LEU A 645 16.60 43.78 -5.35
C LEU A 645 16.11 44.66 -4.19
N SER A 646 15.05 45.44 -4.38
CA SER A 646 14.61 46.44 -3.40
C SER A 646 14.37 45.82 -2.03
N ARG A 647 14.94 46.45 -0.99
CA ARG A 647 14.79 46.06 0.44
C ARG A 647 15.34 44.68 0.81
N VAL A 648 16.26 44.13 0.01
CA VAL A 648 16.95 42.87 0.33
C VAL A 648 18.13 43.13 1.29
N ASP A 649 18.39 42.18 2.19
CA ASP A 649 19.62 42.15 2.99
C ASP A 649 20.68 41.29 2.27
N LEU A 650 21.71 41.95 1.75
CA LEU A 650 22.87 41.35 1.09
C LEU A 650 24.14 41.50 1.95
N SER A 651 24.00 41.66 3.27
CA SER A 651 25.17 41.80 4.13
C SER A 651 26.04 40.55 4.13
N ASN A 652 27.36 40.75 3.97
CA ASN A 652 28.38 39.69 3.89
C ASN A 652 28.17 38.65 2.77
N VAL A 653 27.31 38.94 1.78
CA VAL A 653 27.05 38.06 0.63
C VAL A 653 28.21 38.13 -0.37
N ASN A 654 28.47 37.02 -1.05
CA ASN A 654 29.45 36.98 -2.14
C ASN A 654 28.79 37.34 -3.49
N LEU A 655 29.15 38.49 -4.04
CA LEU A 655 28.72 39.02 -5.34
C LEU A 655 29.91 39.26 -6.28
N SER A 656 31.05 38.62 -6.03
CA SER A 656 32.23 38.77 -6.89
C SER A 656 31.90 38.42 -8.34
N ASN A 657 32.37 39.24 -9.28
CA ASN A 657 32.10 39.13 -10.73
C ASN A 657 30.60 39.18 -11.13
N ALA A 658 29.69 39.58 -10.23
CA ALA A 658 28.28 39.65 -10.56
C ALA A 658 27.98 40.88 -11.46
N ASN A 659 27.04 40.74 -12.39
CA ASN A 659 26.53 41.84 -13.20
C ASN A 659 25.20 42.35 -12.63
N LEU A 660 25.20 43.51 -11.97
CA LEU A 660 24.03 44.22 -11.45
C LEU A 660 23.67 45.46 -12.28
N SER A 661 24.09 45.51 -13.56
CA SER A 661 23.80 46.67 -14.40
C SER A 661 22.30 46.94 -14.52
N TYR A 662 21.91 48.20 -14.38
CA TYR A 662 20.51 48.66 -14.39
C TYR A 662 19.58 48.01 -13.34
N ALA A 663 20.12 47.32 -12.34
CA ALA A 663 19.32 46.72 -11.27
C ALA A 663 18.73 47.78 -10.32
N CYS A 664 17.58 47.46 -9.72
CA CYS A 664 16.98 48.28 -8.67
C CYS A 664 17.52 47.86 -7.30
N VAL A 665 18.52 48.58 -6.79
CA VAL A 665 19.25 48.30 -5.54
C VAL A 665 18.87 49.30 -4.44
N ARG A 666 17.56 49.63 -4.35
CA ARG A 666 17.05 50.64 -3.40
C ARG A 666 16.89 50.06 -2.00
N HIS A 667 17.36 50.80 -0.99
CA HIS A 667 17.27 50.38 0.41
C HIS A 667 17.86 48.99 0.69
N VAL A 668 18.90 48.61 -0.04
CA VAL A 668 19.59 47.32 0.10
C VAL A 668 20.73 47.45 1.09
N ASN A 669 20.87 46.46 1.98
CA ASN A 669 22.00 46.38 2.89
C ASN A 669 23.15 45.58 2.25
N LEU A 670 24.22 46.24 1.81
CA LEU A 670 25.42 45.62 1.22
C LEU A 670 26.61 45.62 2.21
N LYS A 671 26.34 45.76 3.51
CA LYS A 671 27.40 45.86 4.53
C LYS A 671 28.30 44.61 4.50
N GLY A 672 29.61 44.80 4.33
CA GLY A 672 30.58 43.70 4.32
C GLY A 672 30.47 42.75 3.12
N ALA A 673 29.63 43.04 2.12
CA ALA A 673 29.48 42.19 0.94
C ALA A 673 30.77 42.17 0.10
N ASN A 674 31.05 41.06 -0.56
CA ASN A 674 32.15 40.97 -1.53
C ASN A 674 31.65 41.36 -2.92
N LEU A 675 32.00 42.57 -3.38
CA LEU A 675 31.61 43.14 -4.68
C LEU A 675 32.76 43.18 -5.68
N GLU A 676 33.89 42.50 -5.41
CA GLU A 676 35.08 42.53 -6.27
C GLU A 676 34.73 42.19 -7.73
N GLN A 677 35.19 43.04 -8.66
CA GLN A 677 34.96 42.87 -10.11
C GLN A 677 33.49 42.82 -10.56
N SER A 678 32.54 43.21 -9.70
CA SER A 678 31.13 43.30 -10.08
C SER A 678 30.82 44.56 -10.90
N ASN A 679 29.72 44.54 -11.65
CA ASN A 679 29.26 45.66 -12.46
C ASN A 679 27.96 46.25 -11.92
N PHE A 680 27.98 47.50 -11.49
CA PHE A 680 26.83 48.28 -11.01
C PHE A 680 26.40 49.39 -11.97
N SER A 681 26.92 49.47 -13.20
CA SER A 681 26.55 50.52 -14.17
C SER A 681 25.03 50.68 -14.34
N GLY A 682 24.52 51.90 -14.25
CA GLY A 682 23.10 52.23 -14.36
C GLY A 682 22.22 51.77 -13.18
N ALA A 683 22.76 51.08 -12.18
CA ALA A 683 21.98 50.61 -11.04
C ALA A 683 21.48 51.77 -10.16
N ASN A 684 20.31 51.59 -9.55
CA ASN A 684 19.71 52.55 -8.62
C ASN A 684 20.05 52.19 -7.16
N LEU A 685 20.96 52.94 -6.53
CA LEU A 685 21.49 52.66 -5.20
C LEU A 685 20.87 53.53 -4.09
N PHE A 686 19.73 54.18 -4.34
CA PHE A 686 19.12 55.10 -3.36
C PHE A 686 18.87 54.43 -2.01
N GLY A 687 19.45 55.00 -0.94
CA GLY A 687 19.30 54.51 0.43
C GLY A 687 19.98 53.17 0.72
N SER A 688 20.89 52.70 -0.15
CA SER A 688 21.66 51.47 0.08
C SER A 688 22.86 51.69 1.02
N ASN A 689 23.27 50.64 1.73
CA ASN A 689 24.38 50.68 2.68
C ASN A 689 25.60 49.89 2.15
N LEU A 690 26.65 50.59 1.74
CA LEU A 690 27.89 50.00 1.18
C LEU A 690 29.07 49.94 2.17
N ASN A 691 28.80 50.12 3.46
CA ASN A 691 29.85 50.17 4.48
C ASN A 691 30.60 48.83 4.56
N TYR A 692 31.93 48.88 4.60
CA TYR A 692 32.82 47.71 4.70
C TYR A 692 32.73 46.69 3.55
N ALA A 693 31.98 46.97 2.47
CA ALA A 693 31.97 46.10 1.30
C ALA A 693 33.36 46.03 0.62
N ASN A 694 33.77 44.87 0.11
CA ASN A 694 34.95 44.78 -0.76
C ASN A 694 34.56 45.26 -2.16
N ILE A 695 35.08 46.40 -2.61
CA ILE A 695 34.68 47.05 -3.87
C ILE A 695 35.83 47.21 -4.87
N LYS A 696 36.86 46.36 -4.73
CA LYS A 696 38.02 46.37 -5.61
C LYS A 696 37.59 46.04 -7.04
N ASN A 697 37.96 46.88 -8.00
CA ASN A 697 37.61 46.76 -9.41
C ASN A 697 36.09 46.69 -9.68
N THR A 698 35.25 47.17 -8.76
CA THR A 698 33.80 47.26 -8.99
C THR A 698 33.51 48.40 -9.95
N LEU A 699 32.77 48.14 -11.03
CA LEU A 699 32.40 49.13 -12.03
C LEU A 699 31.14 49.88 -11.61
N PHE A 700 31.22 51.20 -11.57
CA PHE A 700 30.10 52.13 -11.39
C PHE A 700 30.00 53.08 -12.59
N GLY A 701 28.81 53.57 -12.90
CA GLY A 701 28.57 54.45 -14.03
C GLY A 701 27.10 54.85 -14.10
N LYS A 702 26.80 56.14 -14.29
CA LYS A 702 25.41 56.64 -14.41
C LYS A 702 24.45 56.19 -13.29
N ASN A 703 24.96 55.96 -12.08
CA ASN A 703 24.18 55.49 -10.95
C ASN A 703 23.30 56.58 -10.34
N SER A 704 22.05 56.25 -9.99
CA SER A 704 21.21 57.11 -9.14
C SER A 704 21.41 56.78 -7.67
N GLY A 705 21.32 57.79 -6.79
CA GLY A 705 21.38 57.59 -5.34
C GLY A 705 22.78 57.58 -4.72
N LEU A 706 23.84 57.82 -5.50
CA LEU A 706 25.20 58.06 -4.99
C LEU A 706 25.52 59.56 -4.95
N SER A 707 25.81 60.10 -3.77
CA SER A 707 26.33 61.46 -3.62
C SER A 707 27.82 61.54 -3.97
N GLU A 708 28.33 62.72 -4.30
CA GLU A 708 29.76 62.92 -4.63
C GLU A 708 30.70 62.45 -3.53
N GLY A 709 30.37 62.68 -2.25
CA GLY A 709 31.18 62.19 -1.13
C GLY A 709 31.24 60.66 -1.03
N ILE A 710 30.15 59.96 -1.39
CA ILE A 710 30.15 58.50 -1.44
C ILE A 710 31.01 58.02 -2.61
N LYS A 711 30.91 58.63 -3.80
CA LYS A 711 31.73 58.27 -4.96
C LYS A 711 33.23 58.34 -4.65
N PHE A 712 33.69 59.44 -4.06
CA PHE A 712 35.09 59.61 -3.66
C PHE A 712 35.55 58.51 -2.68
N ASN A 713 34.70 58.15 -1.70
CA ASN A 713 35.01 57.03 -0.79
C ASN A 713 35.14 55.70 -1.54
N LEU A 714 34.24 55.42 -2.49
CA LEU A 714 34.28 54.18 -3.27
C LEU A 714 35.54 54.13 -4.17
N GLU A 715 35.89 55.23 -4.84
CA GLU A 715 37.11 55.33 -5.67
C GLU A 715 38.38 55.06 -4.84
N SER A 716 38.50 55.66 -3.65
CA SER A 716 39.65 55.45 -2.75
C SER A 716 39.82 53.99 -2.30
N ARG A 717 38.76 53.18 -2.40
CA ARG A 717 38.71 51.76 -2.05
C ARG A 717 38.86 50.84 -3.28
N GLY A 718 39.15 51.40 -4.46
CA GLY A 718 39.43 50.66 -5.68
C GLY A 718 38.25 50.47 -6.64
N ALA A 719 37.16 51.22 -6.49
CA ALA A 719 36.07 51.23 -7.46
C ALA A 719 36.46 51.99 -8.75
N ILE A 720 35.88 51.59 -9.88
CA ILE A 720 36.13 52.17 -11.21
C ILE A 720 34.85 52.89 -11.67
N PHE A 721 34.92 54.17 -12.05
CA PHE A 721 33.79 54.93 -12.58
C PHE A 721 33.91 55.18 -14.09
N GLU A 722 32.84 54.94 -14.86
CA GLU A 722 32.75 55.03 -16.34
C GLU A 722 33.08 56.41 -16.96
N ASN A 723 33.46 57.42 -16.18
CA ASN A 723 33.84 58.76 -16.67
C ASN A 723 35.21 59.26 -16.13
N SER A 724 36.08 58.39 -15.63
CA SER A 724 37.43 58.76 -15.18
C SER A 724 38.46 58.86 -16.34
N SER A 725 38.06 59.44 -17.46
CA SER A 725 38.96 59.92 -18.53
C SER A 725 38.94 61.45 -18.58
N GLY A 726 39.41 62.06 -17.49
CA GLY A 726 39.70 63.49 -17.39
C GLY A 726 41.15 63.66 -16.95
N ILE A 727 42.04 63.76 -17.94
CA ILE A 727 43.44 64.17 -17.76
C ILE A 727 43.48 65.50 -17.00
N LYS A 728 44.30 65.58 -15.95
CA LYS A 728 45.02 66.80 -15.57
C LYS A 728 46.49 66.48 -15.54
#